data_AF-A0A290S0J6-F1
#
_entry.id   AF-A0A290S0J6-F1
#
_cell.length_a   1.000
_cell.length_b   1.000
_cell.length_c   1.000
_cell.angle_alpha   90.00
_cell.angle_beta   90.00
_cell.angle_gamma   90.00
#
_symmetry.space_group_name_H-M   'P 1'
#
loop_
_entity.id
_entity.type
_entity.pdbx_description
1 polymer ?
#
loop_
_entity_poly.entity_id
_entity_poly.type
_entity_poly.pdbx_seq_one_letter_code
_entity_poly.pdbx_strand_id
1 'polypeptide(L)'
;MIIKNTFKKHQGTMLIGLAITAVTLSNYVHANEQSAMPLTYVSSKAIENNPEVQEAWHAFKSSIYGVDAARSGYLPSVDVSASAGYERRNYGIEEEYNRNTAELSVTQMLYDGFRTSNTVDRFKRIQLIRYFELISQTEQTALEASIALLDVQKFKELVQLAEANLQEHESVYQQIEQSVGAGVARAADLEQISGRLSLAQSNVLTEYSNLHDVSARYLRVVGELPMNDIKQADLDENNIPISVNQALDVAYKNSPSFYASLYNIEAQKANAKAQKAAFHPNVDLSARYGSQDRDELGQNETRTEARVGIDISYNLYNGGLDSANLEQAYQDINIAKYQRDQACIDIRQSLQIAYYNVTILEQKLPALNQHRESSTKVKIAYKDQFDIGQRTLLDVLDAENESFQSTRSYIVALYDRQSAILTMLKEMGKLLPALDVMSGKYPTLKELTDDPIVHNAQNICPSYDVATTFSRKAFLQKKAKQDNAYMSVTAMPRYLDIPLETDTTQSSFLDDDGDGVPNEQDTCSSTPLSTNVDLSGCTIYSASTSNIEIGIPFSADSSDVRSQYIQEISRLADFLKENPNKQVEIQGHASLDGDRTYNRKLSEKRAFAVAEILIKQFDIKPKRVKSFGYGIDQPRVNEISVRANAANRRIEAVITDS
;
A
#
# COMPACT_ATOMS: atom_id res chain seq x y z
N MET A 1 18.77 -47.56 15.57
CA MET A 1 18.95 -47.00 14.21
C MET A 1 19.78 -45.73 14.38
N ILE A 2 21.06 -45.80 14.01
CA ILE A 2 22.09 -44.82 14.37
C ILE A 2 22.10 -43.73 13.28
N ILE A 3 21.66 -42.52 13.60
CA ILE A 3 21.82 -41.36 12.72
C ILE A 3 23.16 -40.71 13.04
N LYS A 4 24.07 -40.76 12.06
CA LYS A 4 25.39 -40.14 12.07
C LYS A 4 25.24 -38.62 12.16
N ASN A 5 25.74 -38.03 13.24
CA ASN A 5 25.96 -36.60 13.35
C ASN A 5 27.43 -36.32 13.00
N THR A 6 27.68 -35.74 11.83
CA THR A 6 28.99 -35.20 11.44
C THR A 6 28.88 -33.70 11.27
N PHE A 7 29.15 -32.95 12.34
CA PHE A 7 29.51 -31.54 12.24
C PHE A 7 30.99 -31.38 12.59
N LYS A 8 31.79 -31.13 11.56
CA LYS A 8 33.23 -30.93 11.63
C LYS A 8 33.51 -29.55 12.25
N LYS A 9 34.20 -29.54 13.38
CA LYS A 9 34.73 -28.35 14.06
C LYS A 9 36.02 -27.94 13.35
N HIS A 10 36.03 -26.82 12.63
CA HIS A 10 37.27 -26.24 12.11
C HIS A 10 37.79 -25.18 13.09
N GLN A 11 38.86 -25.54 13.81
CA GLN A 11 39.75 -24.61 14.48
C GLN A 11 40.71 -24.05 13.41
N GLY A 12 40.68 -22.74 13.20
CA GLY A 12 41.65 -22.04 12.35
C GLY A 12 42.85 -21.61 13.19
N THR A 13 43.99 -22.24 12.95
CA THR A 13 45.31 -21.75 13.39
C THR A 13 45.89 -20.81 12.35
N MET A 14 46.34 -19.67 12.86
CA MET A 14 46.99 -18.54 12.21
C MET A 14 48.32 -18.96 11.57
N LEU A 15 48.55 -18.61 10.31
CA LEU A 15 49.89 -18.62 9.70
C LEU A 15 50.03 -17.44 8.74
N ILE A 16 50.94 -16.55 9.11
CA ILE A 16 51.33 -15.32 8.42
C ILE A 16 52.20 -15.71 7.24
N GLY A 17 51.77 -15.37 6.02
CA GLY A 17 52.54 -15.52 4.79
C GLY A 17 52.39 -14.26 3.94
N LEU A 18 53.42 -13.43 3.94
CA LEU A 18 53.57 -12.26 3.06
C LEU A 18 53.67 -12.72 1.60
N ALA A 19 52.75 -12.30 0.74
CA ALA A 19 52.91 -12.35 -0.70
C ALA A 19 52.45 -11.00 -1.29
N ILE A 20 53.42 -10.24 -1.77
CA ILE A 20 53.24 -8.97 -2.47
C ILE A 20 52.85 -9.30 -3.92
N THR A 21 51.60 -9.04 -4.29
CA THR A 21 51.17 -9.00 -5.69
C THR A 21 50.43 -7.71 -5.95
N ALA A 22 51.06 -6.85 -6.75
CA ALA A 22 50.47 -5.64 -7.29
C ALA A 22 49.28 -6.00 -8.19
N VAL A 23 48.08 -5.54 -7.81
CA VAL A 23 46.90 -5.57 -8.66
C VAL A 23 46.41 -4.14 -8.82
N THR A 24 46.26 -3.78 -10.09
CA THR A 24 45.87 -2.50 -10.65
C THR A 24 44.56 -1.96 -10.06
N LEU A 25 44.58 -0.69 -9.65
CA LEU A 25 43.42 0.12 -9.32
C LEU A 25 42.57 0.34 -10.58
N SER A 26 41.62 -0.55 -10.85
CA SER A 26 40.47 -0.26 -11.70
C SER A 26 39.40 0.38 -10.84
N ASN A 27 39.16 1.68 -11.07
CA ASN A 27 38.04 2.43 -10.52
C ASN A 27 36.73 1.74 -10.91
N TYR A 28 36.11 1.03 -9.96
CA TYR A 28 34.69 0.74 -10.03
C TYR A 28 33.95 2.01 -9.63
N VAL A 29 33.63 2.84 -10.63
CA VAL A 29 32.47 3.71 -10.52
C VAL A 29 31.27 2.76 -10.55
N HIS A 30 30.84 2.31 -9.37
CA HIS A 30 29.49 1.80 -9.23
C HIS A 30 28.56 2.99 -9.49
N ALA A 31 28.08 3.09 -10.72
CA ALA A 31 26.82 3.75 -10.98
C ALA A 31 25.80 3.06 -10.08
N ASN A 32 25.41 3.76 -9.02
CA ASN A 32 24.33 3.36 -8.14
C ASN A 32 23.05 3.54 -8.95
N GLU A 33 22.73 2.57 -9.81
CA GLU A 33 21.34 2.41 -10.24
C GLU A 33 20.55 2.13 -8.97
N GLN A 34 19.86 3.15 -8.45
CA GLN A 34 18.92 3.03 -7.36
C GLN A 34 17.76 2.14 -7.83
N SER A 35 18.00 0.83 -7.78
CA SER A 35 16.97 -0.18 -7.98
C SER A 35 16.03 -0.09 -6.78
N ALA A 36 14.85 0.46 -7.00
CA ALA A 36 13.75 0.44 -6.06
C ALA A 36 13.66 -0.89 -5.26
N MET A 37 13.54 -0.79 -3.94
CA MET A 37 13.48 -1.98 -3.09
C MET A 37 12.16 -2.73 -3.27
N PRO A 38 12.20 -4.02 -3.67
CA PRO A 38 11.01 -4.85 -3.63
C PRO A 38 10.60 -5.10 -2.17
N LEU A 39 9.30 -5.33 -1.93
CA LEU A 39 8.78 -5.73 -0.60
C LEU A 39 9.56 -6.93 -0.03
N THR A 40 10.00 -7.83 -0.90
CA THR A 40 10.78 -9.02 -0.56
C THR A 40 12.06 -8.67 0.20
N TYR A 41 12.78 -7.64 -0.23
CA TYR A 41 14.00 -7.16 0.43
C TYR A 41 13.68 -6.56 1.80
N VAL A 42 12.68 -5.68 1.88
CA VAL A 42 12.31 -4.98 3.12
C VAL A 42 11.86 -5.97 4.19
N SER A 43 11.01 -6.93 3.83
CA SER A 43 10.55 -7.98 4.73
C SER A 43 11.70 -8.89 5.17
N SER A 44 12.56 -9.33 4.25
CA SER A 44 13.72 -10.16 4.58
C SER A 44 14.66 -9.45 5.55
N LYS A 45 14.98 -8.18 5.27
CA LYS A 45 15.85 -7.35 6.12
C LYS A 45 15.28 -7.17 7.52
N ALA A 46 13.98 -6.85 7.62
CA ALA A 46 13.30 -6.71 8.90
C ALA A 46 13.35 -8.02 9.69
N ILE A 47 13.03 -9.17 9.07
CA ILE A 47 13.09 -10.48 9.72
C ILE A 47 14.49 -10.78 10.27
N GLU A 48 15.55 -10.48 9.53
CA GLU A 48 16.92 -10.79 9.95
C GLU A 48 17.40 -9.95 11.14
N ASN A 49 16.99 -8.69 11.21
CA ASN A 49 17.48 -7.75 12.21
C ASN A 49 16.52 -7.53 13.39
N ASN A 50 15.26 -7.98 13.30
CA ASN A 50 14.26 -7.73 14.32
C ASN A 50 14.53 -8.53 15.62
N PRO A 51 14.64 -7.86 16.79
CA PRO A 51 14.90 -8.52 18.06
C PRO A 51 13.84 -9.56 18.48
N GLU A 52 12.56 -9.35 18.18
CA GLU A 52 11.48 -10.27 18.53
C GLU A 52 11.57 -11.58 17.72
N VAL A 53 11.96 -11.48 16.45
CA VAL A 53 12.26 -12.68 15.62
C VAL A 53 13.49 -13.40 16.17
N GLN A 54 14.54 -12.68 16.57
CA GLN A 54 15.73 -13.30 17.17
C GLN A 54 15.41 -13.96 18.52
N GLU A 55 14.56 -13.35 19.35
CA GLU A 55 14.06 -13.94 20.58
C GLU A 55 13.33 -15.25 20.30
N ALA A 56 12.36 -15.25 19.36
CA ALA A 56 11.62 -16.43 18.98
C ALA A 56 12.53 -17.54 18.41
N TRP A 57 13.56 -17.15 17.64
CA TRP A 57 14.56 -18.08 17.10
C TRP A 57 15.39 -18.74 18.23
N HIS A 58 15.84 -17.95 19.20
CA HIS A 58 16.57 -18.47 20.35
C HIS A 58 15.68 -19.28 21.29
N ALA A 59 14.39 -18.95 21.43
CA ALA A 59 13.40 -19.75 22.13
C ALA A 59 13.20 -21.12 21.45
N PHE A 60 13.13 -21.15 20.11
CA PHE A 60 13.10 -22.39 19.34
C PHE A 60 14.40 -23.20 19.54
N LYS A 61 15.59 -22.59 19.40
CA LYS A 61 16.86 -23.28 19.66
C LYS A 61 16.96 -23.83 21.09
N SER A 62 16.51 -23.06 22.08
CA SER A 62 16.45 -23.50 23.47
C SER A 62 15.57 -24.75 23.64
N SER A 63 14.43 -24.80 22.93
CA SER A 63 13.54 -25.97 22.96
C SER A 63 14.19 -27.25 22.43
N ILE A 64 15.12 -27.16 21.48
CA ILE A 64 15.90 -28.30 20.98
C ILE A 64 16.73 -28.90 22.12
N TYR A 65 17.47 -28.06 22.84
CA TYR A 65 18.23 -28.52 24.01
C TYR A 65 17.32 -28.99 25.15
N GLY A 66 16.09 -28.49 25.24
CA GLY A 66 15.07 -29.03 26.14
C GLY A 66 14.71 -30.48 25.84
N VAL A 67 14.64 -30.87 24.56
CA VAL A 67 14.43 -32.28 24.15
C VAL A 67 15.63 -33.14 24.54
N ASP A 68 16.85 -32.65 24.33
CA ASP A 68 18.07 -33.38 24.70
C ASP A 68 18.21 -33.52 26.22
N ALA A 69 17.87 -32.47 26.98
CA ALA A 69 17.80 -32.53 28.44
C ALA A 69 16.77 -33.57 28.91
N ALA A 70 15.59 -33.64 28.29
CA ALA A 70 14.60 -34.67 28.62
C ALA A 70 15.12 -36.09 28.28
N ARG A 71 15.87 -36.25 27.19
CA ARG A 71 16.48 -37.53 26.80
C ARG A 71 17.57 -37.99 27.75
N SER A 72 18.20 -37.07 28.49
CA SER A 72 19.22 -37.42 29.48
C SER A 72 18.70 -38.35 30.57
N GLY A 73 17.38 -38.35 30.85
CA GLY A 73 16.77 -39.29 31.79
C GLY A 73 16.89 -40.77 31.38
N TYR A 74 17.21 -41.06 30.12
CA TYR A 74 17.51 -42.43 29.66
C TYR A 74 18.97 -42.84 29.88
N LEU A 75 19.85 -41.89 30.19
CA LEU A 75 21.28 -42.10 30.32
C LEU A 75 21.66 -42.27 31.79
N PRO A 76 22.82 -42.89 32.10
CA PRO A 76 23.24 -43.05 33.47
C PRO A 76 23.74 -41.72 34.03
N SER A 77 23.43 -41.42 35.29
CA SER A 77 24.13 -40.39 36.06
C SER A 77 25.38 -40.98 36.70
N VAL A 78 26.45 -40.19 36.76
CA VAL A 78 27.70 -40.55 37.42
C VAL A 78 28.09 -39.39 38.33
N ASP A 79 28.05 -39.64 39.63
CA ASP A 79 28.19 -38.62 40.66
C ASP A 79 29.32 -38.99 41.61
N VAL A 80 30.21 -38.03 41.90
CA VAL A 80 31.26 -38.18 42.91
C VAL A 80 30.86 -37.34 44.11
N SER A 81 30.81 -37.95 45.29
CA SER A 81 30.60 -37.27 46.55
C SER A 81 31.81 -37.46 47.46
N ALA A 82 32.21 -36.40 48.15
CA ALA A 82 33.22 -36.46 49.19
C ALA A 82 32.72 -35.68 50.40
N SER A 83 32.87 -36.25 51.59
CA SER A 83 32.50 -35.60 52.83
C SER A 83 33.62 -35.74 53.85
N ALA A 84 33.83 -34.72 54.65
CA ALA A 84 34.74 -34.72 55.78
C ALA A 84 34.02 -34.05 56.94
N GLY A 85 33.91 -34.75 58.06
CA GLY A 85 33.17 -34.27 59.22
C GLY A 85 33.75 -34.82 60.51
N TYR A 86 33.51 -34.10 61.60
CA TYR A 86 33.78 -34.59 62.94
C TYR A 86 32.46 -35.09 63.53
N GLU A 87 32.46 -36.32 64.01
CA GLU A 87 31.29 -36.98 64.55
C GLU A 87 31.49 -37.26 66.04
N ARG A 88 30.50 -36.87 66.84
CA ARG A 88 30.41 -37.24 68.25
C ARG A 88 29.18 -38.09 68.47
N ARG A 89 29.36 -39.27 69.05
CA ARG A 89 28.27 -40.22 69.35
C ARG A 89 28.37 -40.70 70.79
N ASN A 90 27.26 -41.20 71.33
CA ASN A 90 27.13 -41.66 72.71
C ASN A 90 27.17 -43.20 72.84
N TYR A 91 27.77 -43.88 71.87
CA TYR A 91 27.90 -45.33 71.81
C TYR A 91 29.18 -45.72 71.05
N GLY A 92 29.63 -46.97 71.21
CA GLY A 92 30.87 -47.46 70.59
C GLY A 92 32.09 -47.27 71.50
N ILE A 93 33.26 -47.71 71.03
CA ILE A 93 34.53 -47.64 71.78
C ILE A 93 35.14 -46.23 71.67
N GLU A 94 34.85 -45.53 70.59
CA GLU A 94 35.31 -44.17 70.31
C GLU A 94 34.12 -43.23 70.16
N GLU A 95 34.06 -42.23 71.05
CA GLU A 95 32.96 -41.27 71.18
C GLU A 95 33.10 -40.08 70.23
N GLU A 96 34.31 -39.77 69.79
CA GLU A 96 34.66 -38.61 68.98
C GLU A 96 35.67 -39.01 67.90
N TYR A 97 35.32 -38.85 66.62
CA TYR A 97 36.19 -39.24 65.51
C TYR A 97 35.95 -38.40 64.26
N ASN A 98 36.95 -38.37 63.38
CA ASN A 98 36.80 -37.81 62.04
C ASN A 98 36.23 -38.85 61.10
N ARG A 99 35.21 -38.48 60.34
CA ARG A 99 34.59 -39.28 59.30
C ARG A 99 34.83 -38.63 57.95
N ASN A 100 35.72 -39.23 57.18
CA ASN A 100 35.98 -38.84 55.80
C ASN A 100 35.44 -39.92 54.86
N THR A 101 34.65 -39.53 53.87
CA THR A 101 34.11 -40.43 52.85
C THR A 101 34.41 -39.88 51.47
N ALA A 102 34.71 -40.75 50.52
CA ALA A 102 34.72 -40.45 49.10
C ALA A 102 33.97 -41.57 48.37
N GLU A 103 32.90 -41.26 47.64
CA GLU A 103 32.06 -42.23 46.94
C GLU A 103 31.85 -41.80 45.48
N LEU A 104 32.08 -42.74 44.57
CA LEU A 104 31.63 -42.70 43.19
C LEU A 104 30.32 -43.49 43.10
N SER A 105 29.26 -42.86 42.61
CA SER A 105 27.96 -43.48 42.40
C SER A 105 27.54 -43.38 40.93
N VAL A 106 26.96 -44.45 40.41
CA VAL A 106 26.40 -44.53 39.07
C VAL A 106 24.95 -44.99 39.21
N THR A 107 24.02 -44.22 38.66
CA THR A 107 22.59 -44.56 38.70
C THR A 107 22.03 -44.55 37.28
N GLN A 108 21.39 -45.64 36.88
CA GLN A 108 20.74 -45.78 35.57
C GLN A 108 19.28 -46.16 35.77
N MET A 109 18.36 -45.30 35.31
CA MET A 109 16.94 -45.63 35.27
C MET A 109 16.71 -46.77 34.28
N LEU A 110 16.06 -47.85 34.74
CA LEU A 110 15.63 -48.98 33.92
C LEU A 110 14.14 -48.88 33.58
N TYR A 111 13.33 -48.45 34.56
CA TYR A 111 11.90 -48.19 34.38
C TYR A 111 11.42 -47.15 35.39
N ASP A 112 10.64 -46.17 34.95
CA ASP A 112 10.16 -45.08 35.80
C ASP A 112 8.66 -44.82 35.65
N GLY A 113 7.88 -45.83 35.28
CA GLY A 113 6.46 -45.65 34.95
C GLY A 113 6.23 -44.91 33.62
N PHE A 114 7.20 -44.94 32.71
CA PHE A 114 7.21 -44.20 31.44
C PHE A 114 7.26 -42.66 31.61
N ARG A 115 7.71 -42.15 32.76
CA ARG A 115 7.83 -40.71 33.00
C ARG A 115 8.78 -40.06 32.01
N THR A 116 9.97 -40.64 31.85
CA THR A 116 11.01 -40.12 30.95
C THR A 116 10.53 -40.14 29.49
N SER A 117 9.85 -41.21 29.06
CA SER A 117 9.31 -41.29 27.69
C SER A 117 8.26 -40.23 27.40
N ASN A 118 7.26 -40.10 28.28
CA ASN A 118 6.22 -39.09 28.11
C ASN A 118 6.78 -37.66 28.27
N THR A 119 7.82 -37.47 29.08
CA THR A 119 8.52 -36.19 29.21
C THR A 119 9.25 -35.83 27.92
N VAL A 120 9.98 -36.77 27.31
CA VAL A 120 10.62 -36.56 26.00
C VAL A 120 9.58 -36.22 24.93
N ASP A 121 8.45 -36.94 24.90
CA ASP A 121 7.38 -36.64 23.95
C ASP A 121 6.76 -35.26 24.20
N ARG A 122 6.54 -34.86 25.47
CA ARG A 122 6.11 -33.50 25.84
C ARG A 122 7.06 -32.45 25.29
N PHE A 123 8.38 -32.59 25.50
CA PHE A 123 9.36 -31.62 25.03
C PHE A 123 9.49 -31.58 23.50
N LYS A 124 9.32 -32.71 22.80
CA LYS A 124 9.21 -32.72 21.33
C LYS A 124 7.99 -31.91 20.85
N ARG A 125 6.84 -32.03 21.51
CA ARG A 125 5.67 -31.20 21.18
C ARG A 125 5.92 -29.72 21.50
N ILE A 126 6.58 -29.40 22.61
CA ILE A 126 7.00 -28.01 22.94
C ILE A 126 7.94 -27.44 21.89
N GLN A 127 8.87 -28.23 21.35
CA GLN A 127 9.74 -27.80 20.26
C GLN A 127 8.94 -27.36 19.03
N LEU A 128 7.89 -28.11 18.67
CA LEU A 128 6.98 -27.74 17.57
C LEU A 128 6.16 -26.49 17.89
N ILE A 129 5.71 -26.30 19.13
CA ILE A 129 5.05 -25.05 19.55
C ILE A 129 5.98 -23.85 19.29
N ARG A 130 7.23 -23.91 19.78
CA ARG A 130 8.21 -22.83 19.59
C ARG A 130 8.56 -22.59 18.12
N TYR A 131 8.56 -23.64 17.31
CA TYR A 131 8.72 -23.51 15.86
C TYR A 131 7.59 -22.71 15.23
N PHE A 132 6.32 -23.05 15.50
CA PHE A 132 5.19 -22.33 14.92
C PHE A 132 5.05 -20.90 15.47
N GLU A 133 5.42 -20.65 16.72
CA GLU A 133 5.52 -19.30 17.29
C GLU A 133 6.58 -18.46 16.55
N LEU A 134 7.75 -19.04 16.22
CA LEU A 134 8.77 -18.38 15.40
C LEU A 134 8.23 -18.02 14.00
N ILE A 135 7.53 -18.94 13.33
CA ILE A 135 6.94 -18.65 12.02
C ILE A 135 5.87 -17.56 12.14
N SER A 136 5.01 -17.63 13.16
CA SER A 136 4.01 -16.59 13.45
C SER A 136 4.65 -15.21 13.65
N GLN A 137 5.73 -15.13 14.41
CA GLN A 137 6.46 -13.89 14.66
C GLN A 137 7.13 -13.38 13.37
N THR A 138 7.68 -14.29 12.56
CA THR A 138 8.27 -13.95 11.26
C THR A 138 7.22 -13.35 10.31
N GLU A 139 6.01 -13.94 10.22
CA GLU A 139 4.91 -13.37 9.43
C GLU A 139 4.48 -11.99 9.94
N GLN A 140 4.39 -11.83 11.27
CA GLN A 140 4.01 -10.56 11.89
C GLN A 140 5.01 -9.45 11.57
N THR A 141 6.31 -9.72 11.70
CA THR A 141 7.37 -8.77 11.36
C THR A 141 7.41 -8.46 9.87
N ALA A 142 7.19 -9.47 9.00
CA ALA A 142 7.11 -9.24 7.56
C ALA A 142 5.94 -8.32 7.18
N LEU A 143 4.77 -8.52 7.81
CA LEU A 143 3.58 -7.69 7.62
C LEU A 143 3.86 -6.25 8.06
N GLU A 144 4.41 -6.08 9.26
CA GLU A 144 4.72 -4.77 9.83
C GLU A 144 5.72 -3.99 8.96
N ALA A 145 6.77 -4.66 8.47
CA ALA A 145 7.75 -4.06 7.58
C ALA A 145 7.14 -3.65 6.23
N SER A 146 6.27 -4.50 5.68
CA SER A 146 5.59 -4.23 4.40
C SER A 146 4.64 -3.03 4.52
N ILE A 147 3.81 -2.99 5.58
CA ILE A 147 2.90 -1.86 5.83
C ILE A 147 3.70 -0.57 6.10
N ALA A 148 4.81 -0.65 6.86
CA ALA A 148 5.65 0.51 7.10
C ALA A 148 6.21 1.10 5.81
N LEU A 149 6.61 0.26 4.83
CA LEU A 149 7.05 0.72 3.51
C LEU A 149 5.90 1.41 2.75
N LEU A 150 4.72 0.77 2.71
CA LEU A 150 3.54 1.32 2.03
C LEU A 150 3.10 2.66 2.63
N ASP A 151 3.18 2.80 3.96
CA ASP A 151 2.85 4.05 4.63
C ASP A 151 3.85 5.16 4.30
N VAL A 152 5.16 4.87 4.23
CA VAL A 152 6.16 5.85 3.77
C VAL A 152 5.85 6.28 2.33
N GLN A 153 5.53 5.34 1.43
CA GLN A 153 5.16 5.67 0.04
C GLN A 153 3.92 6.55 -0.01
N LYS A 154 2.86 6.16 0.70
CA LYS A 154 1.60 6.93 0.81
C LYS A 154 1.87 8.36 1.25
N PHE A 155 2.58 8.56 2.37
CA PHE A 155 2.80 9.89 2.91
C PHE A 155 3.78 10.73 2.08
N LYS A 156 4.73 10.12 1.37
CA LYS A 156 5.52 10.84 0.36
C LYS A 156 4.62 11.40 -0.75
N GLU A 157 3.70 10.60 -1.26
CA GLU A 157 2.75 11.02 -2.31
C GLU A 157 1.76 12.08 -1.80
N LEU A 158 1.32 11.98 -0.53
CA LEU A 158 0.48 13.01 0.10
C LEU A 158 1.21 14.32 0.35
N VAL A 159 2.50 14.29 0.71
CA VAL A 159 3.34 15.50 0.81
C VAL A 159 3.45 16.16 -0.56
N GLN A 160 3.76 15.41 -1.62
CA GLN A 160 3.82 15.94 -2.99
C GLN A 160 2.49 16.57 -3.42
N LEU A 161 1.37 15.91 -3.11
CA LEU A 161 0.04 16.46 -3.38
C LEU A 161 -0.23 17.76 -2.60
N ALA A 162 0.19 17.84 -1.33
CA ALA A 162 0.02 19.04 -0.50
C ALA A 162 0.91 20.19 -0.97
N GLU A 163 2.14 19.92 -1.38
CA GLU A 163 3.06 20.91 -1.96
C GLU A 163 2.53 21.48 -3.27
N ALA A 164 2.05 20.63 -4.17
CA ALA A 164 1.42 21.07 -5.42
C ALA A 164 0.18 21.95 -5.15
N ASN A 165 -0.62 21.58 -4.15
CA ASN A 165 -1.78 22.39 -3.74
C ASN A 165 -1.35 23.74 -3.15
N LEU A 166 -0.30 23.79 -2.33
CA LEU A 166 0.26 25.03 -1.80
C LEU A 166 0.76 25.95 -2.93
N GLN A 167 1.52 25.40 -3.87
CA GLN A 167 2.06 26.16 -5.00
C GLN A 167 0.93 26.79 -5.85
N GLU A 168 -0.18 26.07 -6.06
CA GLU A 168 -1.35 26.62 -6.75
C GLU A 168 -1.95 27.81 -5.97
N HIS A 169 -2.12 27.67 -4.65
CA HIS A 169 -2.65 28.75 -3.81
C HIS A 169 -1.72 29.98 -3.76
N GLU A 170 -0.40 29.78 -3.81
CA GLU A 170 0.59 30.87 -3.91
C GLU A 170 0.46 31.61 -5.25
N SER A 171 0.29 30.87 -6.35
CA SER A 171 0.05 31.44 -7.69
C SER A 171 -1.22 32.29 -7.73
N VAL A 172 -2.33 31.75 -7.23
CA VAL A 172 -3.63 32.46 -7.16
C VAL A 172 -3.54 33.68 -6.22
N TYR A 173 -2.83 33.57 -5.09
CA TYR A 173 -2.60 34.70 -4.19
C TYR A 173 -1.90 35.86 -4.90
N GLN A 174 -0.81 35.58 -5.63
CA GLN A 174 -0.07 36.60 -6.37
C GLN A 174 -0.93 37.26 -7.45
N GLN A 175 -1.73 36.48 -8.18
CA GLN A 175 -2.66 37.00 -9.19
C GLN A 175 -3.71 37.93 -8.58
N ILE A 176 -4.29 37.57 -7.43
CA ILE A 176 -5.28 38.39 -6.71
C ILE A 176 -4.65 39.64 -6.11
N GLU A 177 -3.45 39.54 -5.51
CA GLU A 177 -2.72 40.68 -4.95
C GLU A 177 -2.47 41.75 -6.03
N GLN A 178 -1.97 41.33 -7.21
CA GLN A 178 -1.77 42.22 -8.34
C GLN A 178 -3.09 42.84 -8.83
N SER A 179 -4.16 42.04 -8.90
CA SER A 179 -5.49 42.50 -9.32
C SER A 179 -6.09 43.52 -8.35
N VAL A 180 -5.89 43.36 -7.03
CA VAL A 180 -6.30 44.34 -6.01
C VAL A 180 -5.44 45.60 -6.11
N GLY A 181 -4.12 45.48 -6.31
CA GLY A 181 -3.21 46.61 -6.52
C GLY A 181 -3.55 47.44 -7.76
N ALA A 182 -4.07 46.80 -8.81
CA ALA A 182 -4.59 47.45 -10.02
C ALA A 182 -6.03 47.98 -9.87
N GLY A 183 -6.71 47.73 -8.74
CA GLY A 183 -8.09 48.15 -8.48
C GLY A 183 -9.17 47.31 -9.19
N VAL A 184 -8.82 46.14 -9.70
CA VAL A 184 -9.70 45.23 -10.47
C VAL A 184 -10.42 44.22 -9.57
N ALA A 185 -9.76 43.79 -8.47
CA ALA A 185 -10.31 42.83 -7.50
C ALA A 185 -10.63 43.49 -6.14
N ARG A 186 -11.39 42.79 -5.27
CA ARG A 186 -11.81 43.32 -3.96
C ARG A 186 -10.81 42.92 -2.87
N ALA A 187 -10.61 43.78 -1.87
CA ALA A 187 -9.79 43.45 -0.70
C ALA A 187 -10.27 42.18 0.04
N ALA A 188 -11.57 41.90 0.03
CA ALA A 188 -12.13 40.68 0.61
C ALA A 188 -11.67 39.40 -0.12
N ASP A 189 -11.45 39.47 -1.44
CA ASP A 189 -10.95 38.34 -2.23
C ASP A 189 -9.49 38.02 -1.83
N LEU A 190 -8.67 39.06 -1.56
CA LEU A 190 -7.29 38.91 -1.06
C LEU A 190 -7.24 38.26 0.33
N GLU A 191 -8.11 38.68 1.25
CA GLU A 191 -8.20 38.05 2.58
C GLU A 191 -8.66 36.59 2.49
N GLN A 192 -9.59 36.29 1.58
CA GLN A 192 -10.09 34.93 1.37
C GLN A 192 -8.98 33.98 0.87
N ILE A 193 -8.21 34.37 -0.15
CA ILE A 193 -7.08 33.57 -0.63
C ILE A 193 -5.97 33.49 0.42
N SER A 194 -5.69 34.56 1.16
CA SER A 194 -4.72 34.56 2.28
C SER A 194 -5.06 33.50 3.33
N GLY A 195 -6.34 33.37 3.69
CA GLY A 195 -6.82 32.33 4.60
C GLY A 195 -6.66 30.92 4.03
N ARG A 196 -6.96 30.69 2.75
CA ARG A 196 -6.78 29.39 2.09
C ARG A 196 -5.30 29.01 1.93
N LEU A 197 -4.45 29.97 1.59
CA LEU A 197 -3.00 29.80 1.51
C LEU A 197 -2.42 29.38 2.87
N SER A 198 -2.84 30.06 3.95
CA SER A 198 -2.42 29.71 5.32
C SER A 198 -2.84 28.28 5.71
N LEU A 199 -4.05 27.85 5.30
CA LEU A 199 -4.51 26.47 5.50
C LEU A 199 -3.68 25.48 4.68
N ALA A 200 -3.37 25.78 3.42
CA ALA A 200 -2.53 24.94 2.57
C ALA A 200 -1.11 24.76 3.16
N GLN A 201 -0.50 25.84 3.67
CA GLN A 201 0.77 25.78 4.38
C GLN A 201 0.70 24.87 5.62
N SER A 202 -0.36 24.99 6.43
CA SER A 202 -0.56 24.11 7.58
C SER A 202 -0.75 22.64 7.19
N ASN A 203 -1.41 22.36 6.05
CA ASN A 203 -1.59 21.00 5.55
C ASN A 203 -0.25 20.39 5.13
N VAL A 204 0.60 21.14 4.43
CA VAL A 204 1.96 20.68 4.06
C VAL A 204 2.75 20.30 5.31
N LEU A 205 2.79 21.16 6.33
CA LEU A 205 3.49 20.86 7.59
C LEU A 205 2.92 19.62 8.29
N THR A 206 1.61 19.41 8.23
CA THR A 206 0.95 18.22 8.79
C THR A 206 1.39 16.95 8.05
N GLU A 207 1.39 16.96 6.72
CA GLU A 207 1.80 15.78 5.94
C GLU A 207 3.30 15.51 6.07
N TYR A 208 4.15 16.53 6.23
CA TYR A 208 5.56 16.36 6.61
C TYR A 208 5.73 15.71 7.99
N SER A 209 4.94 16.13 8.99
CA SER A 209 4.92 15.49 10.30
C SER A 209 4.51 14.03 10.20
N ASN A 210 3.46 13.72 9.42
CA ASN A 210 3.02 12.34 9.21
C ASN A 210 4.09 11.50 8.52
N LEU A 211 4.75 12.05 7.49
CA LEU A 211 5.85 11.40 6.78
C LEU A 211 7.03 11.10 7.72
N HIS A 212 7.36 12.05 8.60
CA HIS A 212 8.37 11.85 9.64
C HIS A 212 8.01 10.68 10.55
N ASP A 213 6.78 10.63 11.07
CA ASP A 213 6.34 9.60 12.01
C ASP A 213 6.34 8.20 11.39
N VAL A 214 5.86 8.06 10.15
CA VAL A 214 5.89 6.77 9.45
C VAL A 214 7.31 6.36 9.05
N SER A 215 8.19 7.31 8.75
CA SER A 215 9.61 7.05 8.46
C SER A 215 10.36 6.61 9.71
N ALA A 216 10.06 7.19 10.88
CA ALA A 216 10.59 6.74 12.16
C ALA A 216 10.12 5.31 12.50
N ARG A 217 8.85 4.99 12.24
CA ARG A 217 8.34 3.62 12.40
C ARG A 217 9.01 2.64 11.42
N TYR A 218 9.21 3.03 10.17
CA TYR A 218 9.96 2.22 9.20
C TYR A 218 11.38 1.94 9.69
N LEU A 219 12.09 2.97 10.15
CA LEU A 219 13.44 2.84 10.72
C LEU A 219 13.45 1.88 11.92
N ARG A 220 12.44 1.93 12.80
CA ARG A 220 12.33 1.01 13.94
C ARG A 220 12.20 -0.45 13.50
N VAL A 221 11.43 -0.72 12.44
CA VAL A 221 11.08 -2.09 12.03
C VAL A 221 12.15 -2.70 11.13
N VAL A 222 12.68 -1.92 10.18
CA VAL A 222 13.62 -2.40 9.15
C VAL A 222 15.08 -2.16 9.55
N GLY A 223 15.34 -1.12 10.36
CA GLY A 223 16.67 -0.75 10.83
C GLY A 223 17.46 0.16 9.89
N GLU A 224 16.86 0.62 8.78
CA GLU A 224 17.46 1.58 7.84
C GLU A 224 16.44 2.62 7.38
N LEU A 225 16.93 3.75 6.87
CA LEU A 225 16.06 4.80 6.31
C LEU A 225 15.50 4.36 4.95
N PRO A 226 14.26 4.73 4.63
CA PRO A 226 13.67 4.40 3.33
C PRO A 226 14.41 5.17 2.21
N MET A 227 14.79 4.48 1.12
CA MET A 227 15.42 5.14 -0.03
C MET A 227 14.44 6.06 -0.79
N ASN A 228 14.98 6.95 -1.62
CA ASN A 228 14.21 7.97 -2.32
C ASN A 228 13.35 7.39 -3.46
N ASP A 229 13.88 6.42 -4.23
CA ASP A 229 13.15 5.72 -5.28
C ASP A 229 12.58 4.40 -4.76
N ILE A 230 11.25 4.32 -4.66
CA ILE A 230 10.55 3.12 -4.24
C ILE A 230 9.52 2.77 -5.32
N LYS A 231 9.62 1.57 -5.90
CA LYS A 231 8.63 1.05 -6.85
C LYS A 231 7.36 0.72 -6.07
N GLN A 232 6.22 1.01 -6.67
CA GLN A 232 4.95 0.50 -6.19
C GLN A 232 5.02 -1.02 -6.09
N ALA A 233 4.53 -1.55 -4.97
CA ALA A 233 4.49 -2.98 -4.73
C ALA A 233 3.48 -3.63 -5.69
N ASP A 234 3.96 -4.47 -6.60
CA ASP A 234 3.11 -5.35 -7.39
C ASP A 234 2.84 -6.61 -6.57
N LEU A 235 1.69 -6.62 -5.87
CA LEU A 235 1.21 -7.79 -5.16
C LEU A 235 0.39 -8.62 -6.14
N ASP A 236 0.76 -9.90 -6.34
CA ASP A 236 0.03 -10.81 -7.23
C ASP A 236 -1.43 -10.97 -6.77
N GLU A 237 -2.33 -10.23 -7.42
CA GLU A 237 -3.75 -10.14 -7.08
C GLU A 237 -4.52 -11.44 -7.41
N ASN A 238 -3.92 -12.37 -8.15
CA ASN A 238 -4.56 -13.61 -8.60
C ASN A 238 -4.83 -14.61 -7.46
N ASN A 239 -4.29 -14.37 -6.26
CA ASN A 239 -4.41 -15.26 -5.10
C ASN A 239 -5.46 -14.81 -4.06
N ILE A 240 -6.27 -13.79 -4.35
CA ILE A 240 -7.34 -13.36 -3.45
C ILE A 240 -8.48 -14.41 -3.45
N PRO A 241 -8.85 -15.01 -2.30
CA PRO A 241 -9.94 -15.98 -2.24
C PRO A 241 -11.27 -15.40 -2.71
N ILE A 242 -12.11 -16.21 -3.36
CA ILE A 242 -13.40 -15.77 -3.90
C ILE A 242 -14.46 -15.66 -2.77
N SER A 243 -14.24 -16.33 -1.64
CA SER A 243 -15.13 -16.26 -0.47
C SER A 243 -14.38 -16.29 0.85
N VAL A 244 -15.00 -15.71 1.88
CA VAL A 244 -14.46 -15.72 3.24
C VAL A 244 -14.34 -17.14 3.83
N ASN A 245 -15.25 -18.04 3.48
CA ASN A 245 -15.19 -19.44 3.93
C ASN A 245 -14.01 -20.19 3.30
N GLN A 246 -13.69 -19.89 2.03
CA GLN A 246 -12.50 -20.42 1.38
C GLN A 246 -11.22 -19.85 2.03
N ALA A 247 -11.21 -18.56 2.37
CA ALA A 247 -10.12 -17.95 3.10
C ALA A 247 -9.91 -18.61 4.48
N LEU A 248 -11.00 -18.88 5.23
CA LEU A 248 -10.96 -19.55 6.53
C LEU A 248 -10.43 -20.99 6.43
N ASP A 249 -10.86 -21.76 5.41
CA ASP A 249 -10.33 -23.12 5.20
C ASP A 249 -8.81 -23.12 4.95
N VAL A 250 -8.33 -22.14 4.17
CA VAL A 250 -6.89 -21.97 3.93
C VAL A 250 -6.18 -21.56 5.23
N ALA A 251 -6.75 -20.61 5.99
CA ALA A 251 -6.16 -20.14 7.25
C ALA A 251 -6.04 -21.27 8.27
N TYR A 252 -7.08 -22.08 8.48
CA TYR A 252 -7.02 -23.20 9.42
C TYR A 252 -6.04 -24.32 9.01
N LYS A 253 -5.62 -24.37 7.75
CA LYS A 253 -4.62 -25.33 7.25
C LYS A 253 -3.19 -24.82 7.32
N ASN A 254 -2.97 -23.50 7.37
CA ASN A 254 -1.63 -22.91 7.24
C ASN A 254 -1.25 -21.97 8.40
N SER A 255 -2.22 -21.45 9.17
CA SER A 255 -1.98 -20.48 10.22
C SER A 255 -1.06 -21.03 11.31
N PRO A 256 0.13 -20.44 11.53
CA PRO A 256 1.09 -20.94 12.51
C PRO A 256 0.56 -20.90 13.95
N SER A 257 -0.13 -19.84 14.35
CA SER A 257 -0.69 -19.69 15.69
C SER A 257 -1.71 -20.79 16.02
N PHE A 258 -2.49 -21.23 15.02
CA PHE A 258 -3.39 -22.35 15.18
C PHE A 258 -2.64 -23.67 15.44
N TYR A 259 -1.61 -23.99 14.66
CA TYR A 259 -0.79 -25.19 14.90
C TYR A 259 -0.08 -25.17 16.25
N ALA A 260 0.44 -24.02 16.69
CA ALA A 260 1.03 -23.87 18.02
C ALA A 260 0.03 -24.28 19.10
N SER A 261 -1.23 -23.87 18.99
CA SER A 261 -2.29 -24.27 19.93
C SER A 261 -2.61 -25.76 19.90
N LEU A 262 -2.59 -26.40 18.72
CA LEU A 262 -2.81 -27.84 18.57
C LEU A 262 -1.68 -28.66 19.22
N TYR A 263 -0.42 -28.28 18.98
CA TYR A 263 0.73 -28.94 19.61
C TYR A 263 0.78 -28.70 21.12
N ASN A 264 0.25 -27.57 21.62
CA ASN A 264 0.09 -27.34 23.05
C ASN A 264 -0.85 -28.37 23.70
N ILE A 265 -1.97 -28.71 23.06
CA ILE A 265 -2.86 -29.77 23.55
C ILE A 265 -2.10 -31.11 23.64
N GLU A 266 -1.33 -31.47 22.62
CA GLU A 266 -0.55 -32.71 22.63
C GLU A 266 0.58 -32.69 23.68
N ALA A 267 1.21 -31.54 23.92
CA ALA A 267 2.19 -31.37 24.99
C ALA A 267 1.55 -31.57 26.38
N GLN A 268 0.36 -31.02 26.62
CA GLN A 268 -0.36 -31.22 27.88
C GLN A 268 -0.86 -32.66 28.05
N LYS A 269 -1.30 -33.33 26.98
CA LYS A 269 -1.63 -34.76 27.01
C LYS A 269 -0.42 -35.62 27.39
N ALA A 270 0.75 -35.33 26.81
CA ALA A 270 1.99 -36.00 27.18
C ALA A 270 2.38 -35.72 28.64
N ASN A 271 2.18 -34.49 29.12
CA ASN A 271 2.37 -34.14 30.54
C ASN A 271 1.47 -34.96 31.47
N ALA A 272 0.17 -35.08 31.17
CA ALA A 272 -0.75 -35.90 31.97
C ALA A 272 -0.34 -37.38 31.99
N LYS A 273 0.16 -37.93 30.86
CA LYS A 273 0.73 -39.28 30.82
C LYS A 273 1.99 -39.41 31.68
N ALA A 274 2.86 -38.39 31.71
CA ALA A 274 4.03 -38.38 32.59
C ALA A 274 3.62 -38.35 34.07
N GLN A 275 2.54 -37.64 34.45
CA GLN A 275 2.03 -37.66 35.82
C GLN A 275 1.46 -39.03 36.24
N LYS A 276 0.96 -39.84 35.30
CA LYS A 276 0.54 -41.22 35.60
C LYS A 276 1.69 -42.12 36.07
N ALA A 277 2.93 -41.74 35.79
CA ALA A 277 4.10 -42.51 36.20
C ALA A 277 4.24 -42.62 37.74
N ALA A 278 3.69 -41.66 38.49
CA ALA A 278 3.69 -41.71 39.95
C ALA A 278 2.92 -42.92 40.53
N PHE A 279 2.01 -43.52 39.74
CA PHE A 279 1.23 -44.71 40.11
C PHE A 279 1.90 -46.03 39.66
N HIS A 280 3.17 -45.98 39.26
CA HIS A 280 3.96 -47.14 38.86
C HIS A 280 5.24 -47.24 39.69
N PRO A 281 5.85 -48.42 39.84
CA PRO A 281 7.14 -48.57 40.49
C PRO A 281 8.26 -47.93 39.65
N ASN A 282 9.28 -47.42 40.32
CA ASN A 282 10.57 -47.09 39.71
C ASN A 282 11.55 -48.24 39.93
N VAL A 283 12.36 -48.50 38.92
CA VAL A 283 13.40 -49.52 38.90
C VAL A 283 14.68 -48.88 38.40
N ASP A 284 15.69 -48.84 39.25
CA ASP A 284 16.99 -48.22 38.96
C ASP A 284 18.10 -49.26 39.13
N LEU A 285 19.09 -49.23 38.23
CA LEU A 285 20.37 -49.92 38.42
C LEU A 285 21.31 -48.95 39.14
N SER A 286 21.76 -49.32 40.33
CA SER A 286 22.72 -48.54 41.10
C SER A 286 24.05 -49.27 41.25
N ALA A 287 25.15 -48.55 41.05
CA ALA A 287 26.49 -49.01 41.37
C ALA A 287 27.20 -47.95 42.19
N ARG A 288 27.78 -48.33 43.33
CA ARG A 288 28.52 -47.43 44.23
C ARG A 288 29.88 -48.03 44.54
N TYR A 289 30.89 -47.18 44.53
CA TYR A 289 32.24 -47.53 44.95
C TYR A 289 32.78 -46.41 45.82
N GLY A 290 33.05 -46.70 47.08
CA GLY A 290 33.46 -45.68 48.04
C GLY A 290 34.58 -46.13 48.94
N SER A 291 35.31 -45.14 49.45
CA SER A 291 36.29 -45.26 50.52
C SER A 291 35.82 -44.46 51.71
N GLN A 292 35.88 -45.03 52.90
CA GLN A 292 35.57 -44.35 54.14
C GLN A 292 36.69 -44.59 55.15
N ASP A 293 37.18 -43.51 55.74
CA ASP A 293 38.02 -43.56 56.94
C ASP A 293 37.09 -43.73 58.14
N ARG A 294 37.33 -44.77 58.93
CA ARG A 294 36.49 -45.09 60.07
C ARG A 294 37.39 -45.36 61.29
N ASP A 295 37.27 -44.50 62.30
CA ASP A 295 37.93 -44.67 63.60
C ASP A 295 36.88 -45.10 64.63
N GLU A 296 36.51 -46.39 64.60
CA GLU A 296 35.49 -46.96 65.51
C GLU A 296 36.11 -47.75 66.66
N LEU A 297 37.42 -48.01 66.59
CA LEU A 297 38.21 -48.81 67.52
C LEU A 297 39.55 -48.14 67.91
N GLY A 298 39.76 -46.84 67.63
CA GLY A 298 41.05 -46.16 67.80
C GLY A 298 42.13 -46.64 66.82
N GLN A 299 41.72 -47.18 65.67
CA GLN A 299 42.60 -47.57 64.57
C GLN A 299 42.13 -46.87 63.30
N ASN A 300 42.98 -45.98 62.79
CA ASN A 300 42.82 -45.38 61.47
C ASN A 300 42.83 -46.48 60.39
N GLU A 301 41.64 -46.92 60.00
CA GLU A 301 41.45 -47.89 58.91
C GLU A 301 40.67 -47.22 57.78
N THR A 302 41.24 -47.25 56.58
CA THR A 302 40.56 -46.88 55.35
C THR A 302 39.89 -48.12 54.78
N ARG A 303 38.55 -48.11 54.69
CA ARG A 303 37.78 -49.21 54.10
C ARG A 303 37.25 -48.82 52.74
N THR A 304 37.31 -49.76 51.79
CA THR A 304 36.70 -49.60 50.47
C THR A 304 35.53 -50.57 50.33
N GLU A 305 34.45 -50.10 49.73
CA GLU A 305 33.24 -50.88 49.47
C GLU A 305 32.76 -50.67 48.04
N ALA A 306 32.39 -51.77 47.38
CA ALA A 306 31.76 -51.77 46.06
C ALA A 306 30.40 -52.46 46.14
N ARG A 307 29.35 -51.81 45.66
CA ARG A 307 28.00 -52.37 45.60
C ARG A 307 27.40 -52.16 44.22
N VAL A 308 26.77 -53.20 43.67
CA VAL A 308 25.92 -53.10 42.47
C VAL A 308 24.59 -53.75 42.81
N GLY A 309 23.49 -53.07 42.51
CA GLY A 309 22.15 -53.54 42.85
C GLY A 309 21.08 -52.99 41.91
N ILE A 310 19.91 -53.62 41.94
CA ILE A 310 18.70 -53.11 41.33
C ILE A 310 17.80 -52.64 42.47
N ASP A 311 17.51 -51.34 42.50
CA ASP A 311 16.65 -50.71 43.48
C ASP A 311 15.24 -50.58 42.90
N ILE A 312 14.25 -51.15 43.58
CA ILE A 312 12.83 -51.03 43.22
C ILE A 312 12.14 -50.21 44.30
N SER A 313 11.59 -49.05 43.91
CA SER A 313 10.81 -48.20 44.80
C SER A 313 9.39 -48.04 44.28
N TYR A 314 8.40 -48.20 45.17
CA TYR A 314 6.99 -47.99 44.84
C TYR A 314 6.33 -47.18 45.94
N ASN A 315 5.79 -46.02 45.55
CA ASN A 315 5.05 -45.15 46.44
C ASN A 315 3.61 -45.66 46.56
N LEU A 316 3.25 -46.19 47.74
CA LEU A 316 1.91 -46.70 48.01
C LEU A 316 0.90 -45.58 48.30
N TYR A 317 1.35 -44.50 48.92
CA TYR A 317 0.50 -43.36 49.30
C TYR A 317 1.35 -42.13 49.62
N ASN A 318 1.07 -41.02 48.94
CA ASN A 318 1.78 -39.74 49.10
C ASN A 318 0.82 -38.61 49.48
N GLY A 319 -0.02 -38.84 50.48
CA GLY A 319 -0.93 -37.80 51.01
C GLY A 319 -1.94 -37.23 50.01
N GLY A 320 -2.26 -37.98 48.94
CA GLY A 320 -3.15 -37.52 47.86
C GLY A 320 -2.49 -36.66 46.77
N LEU A 321 -1.18 -36.38 46.86
CA LEU A 321 -0.45 -35.54 45.92
C LEU A 321 -0.54 -36.04 44.48
N ASP A 322 -0.31 -37.34 44.26
CA ASP A 322 -0.24 -37.92 42.91
C ASP A 322 -1.59 -37.84 42.19
N SER A 323 -2.69 -38.00 42.93
CA SER A 323 -4.05 -37.84 42.40
C SER A 323 -4.34 -36.38 42.06
N ALA A 324 -4.01 -35.45 42.96
CA ALA A 324 -4.20 -34.02 42.73
C ALA A 324 -3.40 -33.50 41.53
N ASN A 325 -2.14 -33.92 41.38
CA ASN A 325 -1.29 -33.56 40.24
C ASN A 325 -1.83 -34.12 38.90
N LEU A 326 -2.37 -35.35 38.91
CA LEU A 326 -2.99 -35.93 37.73
C LEU A 326 -4.27 -35.19 37.33
N GLU A 327 -5.13 -34.86 38.29
CA GLU A 327 -6.34 -34.07 38.05
C GLU A 327 -6.02 -32.66 37.56
N GLN A 328 -5.00 -32.00 38.15
CA GLN A 328 -4.48 -30.73 37.64
C GLN A 328 -4.06 -30.84 36.17
N ALA A 329 -3.28 -31.87 35.81
CA ALA A 329 -2.83 -32.06 34.44
C ALA A 329 -4.00 -32.30 33.45
N TYR A 330 -5.11 -32.91 33.90
CA TYR A 330 -6.33 -33.00 33.08
C TYR A 330 -7.01 -31.64 32.89
N GLN A 331 -6.99 -30.76 33.89
CA GLN A 331 -7.48 -29.39 33.73
C GLN A 331 -6.59 -28.58 32.79
N ASP A 332 -5.26 -28.75 32.85
CA ASP A 332 -4.33 -28.09 31.92
C ASP A 332 -4.60 -28.47 30.45
N ILE A 333 -5.03 -29.71 30.18
CA ILE A 333 -5.49 -30.12 28.85
C ILE A 333 -6.75 -29.34 28.43
N ASN A 334 -7.69 -29.13 29.34
CA ASN A 334 -8.90 -28.35 29.04
C ASN A 334 -8.55 -26.87 28.79
N ILE A 335 -7.64 -26.29 29.57
CA ILE A 335 -7.10 -24.94 29.32
C ILE A 335 -6.51 -24.87 27.90
N ALA A 336 -5.68 -25.83 27.51
CA ALA A 336 -5.10 -25.87 26.17
C ALA A 336 -6.16 -26.01 25.05
N LYS A 337 -7.25 -26.75 25.28
CA LYS A 337 -8.38 -26.82 24.33
C LYS A 337 -9.07 -25.46 24.16
N TYR A 338 -9.34 -24.75 25.25
CA TYR A 338 -9.95 -23.42 25.19
C TYR A 338 -9.02 -22.38 24.55
N GLN A 339 -7.70 -22.49 24.75
CA GLN A 339 -6.72 -21.65 24.05
C GLN A 339 -6.73 -21.88 22.54
N ARG A 340 -6.88 -23.14 22.08
CA ARG A 340 -7.12 -23.43 20.66
C ARG A 340 -8.43 -22.82 20.16
N ASP A 341 -9.51 -22.93 20.94
CA ASP A 341 -10.81 -22.35 20.54
C ASP A 341 -10.75 -20.82 20.45
N GLN A 342 -10.02 -20.18 21.35
CA GLN A 342 -9.70 -18.75 21.28
C GLN A 342 -8.92 -18.42 20.01
N ALA A 343 -7.89 -19.20 19.67
CA ALA A 343 -7.15 -19.02 18.42
C ALA A 343 -8.07 -19.15 17.17
N CYS A 344 -9.02 -20.10 17.16
CA CYS A 344 -10.03 -20.20 16.10
C CYS A 344 -10.86 -18.91 15.98
N ILE A 345 -11.30 -18.34 17.11
CA ILE A 345 -12.14 -17.13 17.18
C ILE A 345 -11.35 -15.92 16.67
N ASP A 346 -10.11 -15.75 17.13
CA ASP A 346 -9.25 -14.62 16.78
C ASP A 346 -8.90 -14.62 15.30
N ILE A 347 -8.46 -15.77 14.76
CA ILE A 347 -8.18 -15.94 13.33
C ILE A 347 -9.44 -15.65 12.51
N ARG A 348 -10.59 -16.16 12.94
CA ARG A 348 -11.86 -15.95 12.24
C ARG A 348 -12.24 -14.47 12.20
N GLN A 349 -12.13 -13.77 13.32
CA GLN A 349 -12.43 -12.34 13.40
C GLN A 349 -11.48 -11.53 12.52
N SER A 350 -10.17 -11.69 12.70
CA SER A 350 -9.14 -10.92 11.99
C SER A 350 -9.22 -11.14 10.49
N LEU A 351 -9.38 -12.40 10.04
CA LEU A 351 -9.47 -12.71 8.62
C LEU A 351 -10.75 -12.17 8.00
N GLN A 352 -11.89 -12.23 8.69
CA GLN A 352 -13.14 -11.66 8.17
C GLN A 352 -13.05 -10.15 7.99
N ILE A 353 -12.46 -9.44 8.95
CA ILE A 353 -12.23 -8.00 8.86
C ILE A 353 -11.29 -7.70 7.67
N ALA A 354 -10.16 -8.39 7.58
CA ALA A 354 -9.19 -8.18 6.50
C ALA A 354 -9.80 -8.45 5.12
N TYR A 355 -10.47 -9.60 4.94
CA TYR A 355 -11.15 -9.98 3.71
C TYR A 355 -12.22 -8.95 3.29
N TYR A 356 -13.03 -8.50 4.25
CA TYR A 356 -14.08 -7.53 3.98
C TYR A 356 -13.51 -6.15 3.61
N ASN A 357 -12.42 -5.72 4.26
CA ASN A 357 -11.72 -4.48 3.92
C ASN A 357 -11.21 -4.50 2.47
N VAL A 358 -10.58 -5.59 2.04
CA VAL A 358 -10.16 -5.77 0.64
C VAL A 358 -11.36 -5.64 -0.31
N THR A 359 -12.42 -6.41 -0.05
CA THR A 359 -13.63 -6.43 -0.88
C THR A 359 -14.29 -5.05 -0.97
N ILE A 360 -14.33 -4.29 0.12
CA ILE A 360 -14.93 -2.95 0.16
C ILE A 360 -14.06 -1.95 -0.58
N LEU A 361 -12.74 -1.98 -0.39
CA LEU A 361 -11.83 -1.07 -1.05
C LEU A 361 -11.83 -1.29 -2.57
N GLU A 362 -11.86 -2.54 -3.03
CA GLU A 362 -12.00 -2.88 -4.46
C GLU A 362 -13.28 -2.30 -5.08
N GLN A 363 -14.40 -2.30 -4.35
CA GLN A 363 -15.64 -1.70 -4.82
C GLN A 363 -15.67 -0.17 -4.71
N LYS A 364 -14.91 0.41 -3.78
CA LYS A 364 -14.86 1.84 -3.53
C LYS A 364 -13.93 2.56 -4.52
N LEU A 365 -12.83 1.93 -4.92
CA LEU A 365 -11.79 2.52 -5.76
C LEU A 365 -12.31 3.10 -7.09
N PRO A 366 -13.18 2.42 -7.88
CA PRO A 366 -13.71 2.99 -9.11
C PRO A 366 -14.51 4.28 -8.89
N ALA A 367 -15.31 4.33 -7.82
CA ALA A 367 -16.10 5.51 -7.48
C ALA A 367 -15.22 6.68 -6.99
N LEU A 368 -14.18 6.39 -6.21
CA LEU A 368 -13.19 7.40 -5.80
C LEU A 368 -12.38 7.91 -6.98
N ASN A 369 -11.99 7.03 -7.91
CA ASN A 369 -11.29 7.43 -9.12
C ASN A 369 -12.16 8.33 -9.98
N GLN A 370 -13.42 7.96 -10.18
CA GLN A 370 -14.37 8.77 -10.93
C GLN A 370 -14.57 10.15 -10.29
N HIS A 371 -14.68 10.21 -8.96
CA HIS A 371 -14.80 11.46 -8.21
C HIS A 371 -13.54 12.34 -8.38
N ARG A 372 -12.35 11.75 -8.25
CA ARG A 372 -11.07 12.42 -8.52
C ARG A 372 -11.05 13.02 -9.93
N GLU A 373 -11.31 12.20 -10.95
CA GLU A 373 -11.28 12.63 -12.36
C GLU A 373 -12.28 13.75 -12.65
N SER A 374 -13.51 13.64 -12.15
CA SER A 374 -14.50 14.71 -12.32
C SER A 374 -14.08 15.99 -11.62
N SER A 375 -13.61 15.91 -10.38
CA SER A 375 -13.22 17.09 -9.60
C SER A 375 -11.99 17.78 -10.18
N THR A 376 -11.03 17.02 -10.71
CA THR A 376 -9.87 17.58 -11.44
C THR A 376 -10.30 18.29 -12.73
N LYS A 377 -11.24 17.73 -13.50
CA LYS A 377 -11.79 18.39 -14.69
C LYS A 377 -12.50 19.71 -14.35
N VAL A 378 -13.28 19.73 -13.27
CA VAL A 378 -13.95 20.96 -12.80
C VAL A 378 -12.92 22.00 -12.34
N LYS A 379 -11.88 21.59 -11.60
CA LYS A 379 -10.79 22.49 -11.19
C LYS A 379 -10.19 23.22 -12.39
N ILE A 380 -9.81 22.48 -13.43
CA ILE A 380 -9.21 23.04 -14.64
C ILE A 380 -10.19 24.01 -15.32
N ALA A 381 -11.42 23.57 -15.59
CA ALA A 381 -12.41 24.41 -16.27
C ALA A 381 -12.75 25.70 -15.49
N TYR A 382 -12.80 25.64 -14.15
CA TYR A 382 -13.07 26.82 -13.34
C TYR A 382 -11.88 27.77 -13.28
N LYS A 383 -10.65 27.24 -13.26
CA LYS A 383 -9.43 28.04 -13.35
C LYS A 383 -9.36 28.80 -14.68
N ASP A 384 -9.60 28.12 -15.80
CA ASP A 384 -9.61 28.73 -17.13
C ASP A 384 -10.67 29.86 -17.23
N GLN A 385 -11.88 29.61 -16.70
CA GLN A 385 -12.95 30.62 -16.67
C GLN A 385 -12.64 31.80 -15.74
N PHE A 386 -11.94 31.56 -14.64
CA PHE A 386 -11.52 32.61 -13.73
C PHE A 386 -10.44 33.51 -14.35
N ASP A 387 -9.50 32.93 -15.09
CA ASP A 387 -8.43 33.67 -15.76
C ASP A 387 -8.97 34.63 -16.84
N ILE A 388 -10.12 34.32 -17.45
CA ILE A 388 -10.85 35.21 -18.36
C ILE A 388 -11.94 36.05 -17.68
N GLY A 389 -12.00 36.06 -16.34
CA GLY A 389 -12.92 36.88 -15.54
C GLY A 389 -14.39 36.45 -15.57
N GLN A 390 -14.68 35.21 -15.98
CA GLN A 390 -16.06 34.67 -16.09
C GLN A 390 -16.50 33.84 -14.87
N ARG A 391 -15.59 33.54 -13.93
CA ARG A 391 -15.86 32.76 -12.71
C ARG A 391 -15.35 33.50 -11.47
N THR A 392 -15.90 33.21 -10.30
CA THR A 392 -15.46 33.84 -9.04
C THR A 392 -14.26 33.12 -8.43
N LEU A 393 -13.43 33.85 -7.67
CA LEU A 393 -12.32 33.27 -6.91
C LEU A 393 -12.80 32.18 -5.95
N LEU A 394 -13.95 32.38 -5.30
CA LEU A 394 -14.52 31.39 -4.37
C LEU A 394 -14.76 30.04 -5.06
N ASP A 395 -15.31 30.06 -6.28
CA ASP A 395 -15.54 28.83 -7.04
C ASP A 395 -14.26 28.08 -7.38
N VAL A 396 -13.19 28.82 -7.73
CA VAL A 396 -11.87 28.22 -8.02
C VAL A 396 -11.30 27.56 -6.76
N LEU A 397 -11.31 28.28 -5.64
CA LEU A 397 -10.77 27.78 -4.37
C LEU A 397 -11.54 26.57 -3.84
N ASP A 398 -12.86 26.55 -4.04
CA ASP A 398 -13.68 25.40 -3.67
C ASP A 398 -13.42 24.20 -4.60
N ALA A 399 -13.26 24.42 -5.90
CA ALA A 399 -12.92 23.36 -6.86
C ALA A 399 -11.51 22.79 -6.65
N GLU A 400 -10.53 23.63 -6.31
CA GLU A 400 -9.18 23.22 -5.92
C GLU A 400 -9.20 22.33 -4.67
N ASN A 401 -9.89 22.78 -3.62
CA ASN A 401 -10.02 21.99 -2.40
C ASN A 401 -10.74 20.65 -2.66
N GLU A 402 -11.79 20.62 -3.48
CA GLU A 402 -12.49 19.37 -3.84
C GLU A 402 -11.58 18.42 -4.66
N SER A 403 -10.79 18.95 -5.61
CA SER A 403 -9.81 18.16 -6.34
C SER A 403 -8.71 17.62 -5.42
N PHE A 404 -8.23 18.41 -4.46
CA PHE A 404 -7.24 17.99 -3.47
C PHE A 404 -7.79 16.87 -2.56
N GLN A 405 -8.98 17.06 -1.98
CA GLN A 405 -9.59 16.08 -1.07
C GLN A 405 -9.97 14.77 -1.79
N SER A 406 -10.49 14.85 -3.02
CA SER A 406 -10.83 13.68 -3.83
C SER A 406 -9.58 12.88 -4.22
N THR A 407 -8.51 13.55 -4.63
CA THR A 407 -7.22 12.92 -4.97
C THR A 407 -6.60 12.26 -3.73
N ARG A 408 -6.55 12.97 -2.60
CA ARG A 408 -6.08 12.43 -1.31
C ARG A 408 -6.86 11.18 -0.90
N SER A 409 -8.18 11.22 -1.00
CA SER A 409 -9.05 10.09 -0.65
C SER A 409 -8.81 8.86 -1.54
N TYR A 410 -8.52 9.07 -2.82
CA TYR A 410 -8.18 7.99 -3.76
C TYR A 410 -6.83 7.36 -3.44
N ILE A 411 -5.79 8.19 -3.22
CA ILE A 411 -4.43 7.73 -2.86
C ILE A 411 -4.49 6.90 -1.57
N VAL A 412 -5.12 7.42 -0.51
CA VAL A 412 -5.26 6.69 0.76
C VAL A 412 -5.92 5.33 0.54
N ALA A 413 -7.02 5.28 -0.24
CA ALA A 413 -7.72 4.03 -0.51
C ALA A 413 -6.89 3.00 -1.30
N LEU A 414 -5.98 3.43 -2.18
CA LEU A 414 -5.07 2.54 -2.91
C LEU A 414 -4.10 1.82 -1.97
N TYR A 415 -3.42 2.55 -1.09
CA TYR A 415 -2.47 1.97 -0.13
C TYR A 415 -3.17 1.19 0.99
N ASP A 416 -4.36 1.62 1.41
CA ASP A 416 -5.18 0.86 2.38
C ASP A 416 -5.58 -0.50 1.79
N ARG A 417 -5.85 -0.59 0.48
CA ARG A 417 -6.17 -1.86 -0.19
C ARG A 417 -4.98 -2.81 -0.12
N GLN A 418 -3.79 -2.34 -0.48
CA GLN A 418 -2.57 -3.15 -0.46
C GLN A 418 -2.25 -3.63 0.98
N SER A 419 -2.39 -2.74 1.96
CA SER A 419 -2.21 -3.08 3.39
C SER A 419 -3.23 -4.13 3.87
N ALA A 420 -4.48 -4.04 3.42
CA ALA A 420 -5.52 -5.02 3.73
C ALA A 420 -5.24 -6.39 3.08
N ILE A 421 -4.72 -6.43 1.85
CA ILE A 421 -4.30 -7.67 1.18
C ILE A 421 -3.17 -8.35 1.95
N LEU A 422 -2.13 -7.61 2.34
CA LEU A 422 -1.02 -8.14 3.15
C LEU A 422 -1.51 -8.72 4.48
N THR A 423 -2.41 -8.00 5.15
CA THR A 423 -3.01 -8.45 6.43
C THR A 423 -3.80 -9.74 6.24
N MET A 424 -4.61 -9.83 5.17
CA MET A 424 -5.35 -11.04 4.83
C MET A 424 -4.41 -12.23 4.58
N LEU A 425 -3.32 -12.03 3.82
CA LEU A 425 -2.34 -13.08 3.53
C LEU A 425 -1.65 -13.59 4.80
N LYS A 426 -1.31 -12.72 5.75
CA LYS A 426 -0.77 -13.09 7.06
C LYS A 426 -1.76 -13.92 7.86
N GLU A 427 -3.02 -13.49 7.96
CA GLU A 427 -4.02 -14.25 8.71
C GLU A 427 -4.30 -15.63 8.08
N MET A 428 -4.08 -15.76 6.76
CA MET A 428 -4.13 -17.02 6.04
C MET A 428 -2.89 -17.90 6.19
N GLY A 429 -1.80 -17.43 6.81
CA GLY A 429 -0.52 -18.15 6.89
C GLY A 429 0.20 -18.25 5.54
N LYS A 430 0.01 -17.28 4.65
CA LYS A 430 0.50 -17.27 3.26
C LYS A 430 1.35 -16.05 2.93
N LEU A 431 1.66 -15.19 3.90
CA LEU A 431 2.37 -13.94 3.63
C LEU A 431 3.80 -14.20 3.18
N LEU A 432 4.56 -15.04 3.89
CA LEU A 432 5.98 -15.27 3.57
C LEU A 432 6.17 -15.88 2.16
N PRO A 433 5.39 -16.91 1.74
CA PRO A 433 5.45 -17.41 0.37
C PRO A 433 5.05 -16.35 -0.67
N ALA A 434 4.04 -15.52 -0.38
CA ALA A 434 3.58 -14.48 -1.30
C ALA A 434 4.63 -13.36 -1.50
N LEU A 435 5.44 -13.10 -0.49
CA LEU A 435 6.55 -12.14 -0.56
C LEU A 435 7.86 -12.78 -1.06
N ASP A 436 7.84 -14.05 -1.49
CA ASP A 436 9.04 -14.83 -1.84
C ASP A 436 10.14 -14.76 -0.76
N VAL A 437 9.74 -14.59 0.50
CA VAL A 437 10.65 -14.60 1.65
C VAL A 437 10.78 -16.04 2.12
N MET A 438 11.45 -16.85 1.30
CA MET A 438 11.77 -18.22 1.62
C MET A 438 12.98 -18.25 2.55
N SER A 439 12.73 -18.40 3.85
CA SER A 439 13.78 -18.59 4.84
C SER A 439 14.38 -20.00 4.71
N GLY A 440 15.34 -20.19 3.79
CA GLY A 440 16.23 -21.37 3.80
C GLY A 440 17.02 -21.54 5.12
N LYS A 441 16.82 -20.61 6.07
CA LYS A 441 17.34 -20.53 7.43
C LYS A 441 16.56 -21.38 8.44
N TYR A 442 15.29 -21.73 8.16
CA TYR A 442 14.45 -22.49 9.10
C TYR A 442 14.27 -23.94 8.64
N PRO A 443 14.32 -24.91 9.58
CA PRO A 443 14.13 -26.32 9.25
C PRO A 443 12.71 -26.58 8.74
N THR A 444 12.57 -27.53 7.83
CA THR A 444 11.23 -27.91 7.33
C THR A 444 10.48 -28.75 8.37
N LEU A 445 9.14 -28.75 8.33
CA LEU A 445 8.33 -29.54 9.27
C LEU A 445 8.69 -31.04 9.24
N LYS A 446 9.05 -31.57 8.06
CA LYS A 446 9.51 -32.95 7.88
C LYS A 446 10.84 -33.26 8.57
N GLU A 447 11.69 -32.26 8.77
CA GLU A 447 12.94 -32.41 9.52
C GLU A 447 12.71 -32.41 11.04
N LEU A 448 11.58 -31.88 11.50
CA LEU A 448 11.27 -31.71 12.92
C LEU A 448 10.38 -32.81 13.51
N THR A 449 9.48 -33.40 12.73
CA THR A 449 8.56 -34.43 13.21
C THR A 449 8.22 -35.47 12.15
N ASP A 450 8.22 -36.74 12.55
CA ASP A 450 7.76 -37.88 11.74
C ASP A 450 6.23 -38.07 11.82
N ASP A 451 5.57 -37.41 12.76
CA ASP A 451 4.13 -37.52 13.05
C ASP A 451 3.50 -36.11 13.14
N PRO A 452 3.24 -35.46 11.99
CA PRO A 452 2.57 -34.17 11.94
C PRO A 452 1.07 -34.35 12.23
N ILE A 453 0.49 -33.38 12.96
CA ILE A 453 -0.96 -33.38 13.22
C ILE A 453 -1.71 -33.22 11.89
N VAL A 454 -2.55 -34.21 11.57
CA VAL A 454 -3.53 -34.12 10.48
C VAL A 454 -4.88 -33.80 11.10
N HIS A 455 -5.43 -32.63 10.78
CA HIS A 455 -6.75 -32.20 11.28
C HIS A 455 -7.72 -31.88 10.16
N ASN A 456 -9.00 -32.09 10.45
CA ASN A 456 -10.10 -31.60 9.62
C ASN A 456 -10.59 -30.28 10.24
N ALA A 457 -10.19 -29.16 9.64
CA ALA A 457 -10.48 -27.82 10.15
C ALA A 457 -11.97 -27.53 10.33
N GLN A 458 -12.82 -28.05 9.44
CA GLN A 458 -14.27 -27.84 9.45
C GLN A 458 -14.94 -28.36 10.73
N ASN A 459 -14.36 -29.38 11.37
CA ASN A 459 -14.90 -29.98 12.59
C ASN A 459 -14.35 -29.33 13.87
N ILE A 460 -13.29 -28.53 13.78
CA ILE A 460 -12.60 -27.93 14.93
C ILE A 460 -12.98 -26.47 15.10
N CYS A 461 -13.00 -25.70 14.01
CA CYS A 461 -13.35 -24.30 14.02
C CYS A 461 -14.58 -24.08 13.12
N PRO A 462 -15.73 -23.63 13.65
CA PRO A 462 -16.89 -23.36 12.81
C PRO A 462 -16.68 -22.10 11.95
N SER A 463 -16.97 -22.22 10.66
CA SER A 463 -16.97 -21.11 9.70
C SER A 463 -18.33 -20.39 9.74
N TYR A 464 -18.39 -19.26 10.42
CA TYR A 464 -19.55 -18.35 10.35
C TYR A 464 -19.18 -17.17 9.47
N ASP A 465 -20.07 -16.72 8.60
CA ASP A 465 -19.87 -15.49 7.81
C ASP A 465 -20.77 -14.38 8.36
N VAL A 466 -20.16 -13.37 9.00
CA VAL A 466 -20.88 -12.23 9.57
C VAL A 466 -21.58 -11.40 8.49
N ALA A 467 -21.08 -11.40 7.25
CA ALA A 467 -21.69 -10.65 6.16
C ALA A 467 -23.09 -11.17 5.79
N THR A 468 -23.43 -12.43 6.13
CA THR A 468 -24.79 -12.98 5.92
C THR A 468 -25.85 -12.33 6.81
N THR A 469 -25.43 -11.72 7.93
CA THR A 469 -26.30 -11.04 8.90
C THR A 469 -26.67 -9.61 8.51
N PHE A 470 -25.91 -8.99 7.59
CA PHE A 470 -26.11 -7.61 7.17
C PHE A 470 -26.68 -7.54 5.76
N SER A 471 -27.76 -6.78 5.56
CA SER A 471 -28.47 -6.64 4.27
C SER A 471 -27.70 -5.82 3.21
N ARG A 472 -26.36 -5.93 3.15
CA ARG A 472 -25.52 -5.32 2.09
C ARG A 472 -26.00 -5.73 0.70
N LYS A 473 -26.51 -6.96 0.55
CA LYS A 473 -27.11 -7.45 -0.71
C LYS A 473 -28.26 -6.58 -1.19
N ALA A 474 -29.09 -6.03 -0.28
CA ALA A 474 -30.18 -5.13 -0.62
C ALA A 474 -29.68 -3.75 -1.08
N PHE A 475 -28.63 -3.21 -0.43
CA PHE A 475 -27.97 -1.98 -0.87
C PHE A 475 -27.31 -2.15 -2.24
N LEU A 476 -26.52 -3.21 -2.45
CA LEU A 476 -25.86 -3.48 -3.73
C LEU A 476 -26.87 -3.74 -4.86
N GLN A 477 -27.98 -4.43 -4.59
CA GLN A 477 -29.06 -4.61 -5.57
C GLN A 477 -29.77 -3.28 -5.89
N LYS A 478 -29.99 -2.43 -4.88
CA LYS A 478 -30.58 -1.09 -5.08
C LYS A 478 -29.63 -0.20 -5.89
N LYS A 479 -28.33 -0.22 -5.56
CA LYS A 479 -27.28 0.48 -6.31
C LYS A 479 -27.22 -0.02 -7.75
N ALA A 480 -27.13 -1.32 -8.00
CA ALA A 480 -27.09 -1.86 -9.36
C ALA A 480 -28.33 -1.48 -10.20
N LYS A 481 -29.52 -1.42 -9.58
CA LYS A 481 -30.73 -0.90 -10.23
C LYS A 481 -30.66 0.60 -10.50
N GLN A 482 -30.08 1.38 -9.59
CA GLN A 482 -29.88 2.82 -9.74
C GLN A 482 -28.80 3.13 -10.78
N ASP A 483 -27.67 2.44 -10.79
CA ASP A 483 -26.60 2.59 -11.77
C ASP A 483 -27.14 2.31 -13.19
N ASN A 484 -27.98 1.28 -13.37
CA ASN A 484 -28.71 1.04 -14.62
C ASN A 484 -29.71 2.16 -14.96
N ALA A 485 -30.35 2.77 -13.96
CA ALA A 485 -31.26 3.90 -14.17
C ALA A 485 -30.50 5.19 -14.54
N TYR A 486 -29.35 5.47 -13.95
CA TYR A 486 -28.51 6.61 -14.31
C TYR A 486 -27.84 6.41 -15.68
N MET A 487 -27.44 5.20 -16.05
CA MET A 487 -27.01 4.86 -17.42
C MET A 487 -28.12 5.11 -18.45
N SER A 488 -29.40 4.92 -18.10
CA SER A 488 -30.53 5.25 -18.98
C SER A 488 -30.81 6.77 -19.13
N VAL A 489 -30.26 7.59 -18.22
CA VAL A 489 -30.38 9.06 -18.24
C VAL A 489 -29.11 9.71 -18.82
N THR A 490 -28.03 8.95 -19.00
CA THR A 490 -26.80 9.42 -19.68
C THR A 490 -26.87 9.17 -21.18
N ALA A 491 -27.89 9.70 -21.84
CA ALA A 491 -27.65 10.21 -23.18
C ALA A 491 -26.83 11.49 -23.01
N MET A 492 -25.51 11.35 -22.82
CA MET A 492 -24.60 12.46 -23.06
C MET A 492 -24.95 13.04 -24.44
N PRO A 493 -25.08 14.38 -24.60
CA PRO A 493 -25.15 14.93 -25.93
C PRO A 493 -23.90 14.47 -26.69
N ARG A 494 -24.10 13.96 -27.90
CA ARG A 494 -23.12 13.28 -28.80
C ARG A 494 -21.79 14.02 -29.07
N TYR A 495 -21.55 15.17 -28.44
CA TYR A 495 -20.29 15.92 -28.53
C TYR A 495 -19.23 15.50 -27.49
N LEU A 496 -19.57 14.62 -26.53
CA LEU A 496 -18.63 14.10 -25.51
C LEU A 496 -18.15 12.67 -25.78
N ASP A 497 -18.62 12.03 -26.86
CA ASP A 497 -18.15 10.71 -27.28
C ASP A 497 -16.96 10.88 -28.23
N ILE A 498 -15.74 10.88 -27.68
CA ILE A 498 -14.53 10.65 -28.47
C ILE A 498 -14.34 9.12 -28.56
N PRO A 499 -14.20 8.52 -29.76
CA PRO A 499 -13.81 7.13 -29.88
C PRO A 499 -12.41 6.95 -29.28
N LEU A 500 -12.28 5.98 -28.37
CA LEU A 500 -10.98 5.47 -27.94
C LEU A 500 -10.30 4.80 -29.15
N GLU A 501 -9.45 5.54 -29.86
CA GLU A 501 -8.35 4.94 -30.60
C GLU A 501 -7.05 5.13 -29.83
N THR A 502 -6.49 3.99 -29.47
CA THR A 502 -5.16 3.81 -28.94
C THR A 502 -4.14 4.09 -30.04
N ASP A 503 -3.48 5.24 -30.02
CA ASP A 503 -2.07 5.31 -30.40
C ASP A 503 -1.38 6.55 -29.83
N THR A 504 -0.07 6.41 -29.80
CA THR A 504 1.00 7.02 -29.02
C THR A 504 1.28 8.52 -29.16
N THR A 505 2.03 9.02 -28.15
CA THR A 505 2.76 10.31 -28.03
C THR A 505 1.96 11.58 -27.69
N GLN A 506 1.96 11.92 -26.39
CA GLN A 506 1.55 13.23 -25.90
C GLN A 506 2.54 14.32 -26.30
N SER A 507 2.06 15.30 -27.06
CA SER A 507 2.52 16.68 -27.01
C SER A 507 1.28 17.55 -26.81
N SER A 508 1.32 18.41 -25.79
CA SER A 508 0.27 19.36 -25.45
C SER A 508 0.25 20.47 -26.49
N PHE A 509 -0.53 20.30 -27.55
CA PHE A 509 -0.76 21.36 -28.53
C PHE A 509 -1.97 22.18 -28.10
N LEU A 510 -1.71 23.44 -27.72
CA LEU A 510 -2.72 24.48 -27.59
C LEU A 510 -3.22 24.86 -29.01
N ASP A 511 -4.54 24.93 -29.17
CA ASP A 511 -5.26 25.37 -30.37
C ASP A 511 -6.38 26.30 -29.87
N ASP A 512 -6.15 27.62 -29.93
CA ASP A 512 -6.94 28.65 -29.25
C ASP A 512 -8.28 28.94 -29.94
N ASP A 513 -8.36 28.77 -31.26
CA ASP A 513 -9.59 29.02 -32.03
C ASP A 513 -10.31 27.73 -32.46
N GLY A 514 -9.66 26.57 -32.27
CA GLY A 514 -10.24 25.24 -32.40
C GLY A 514 -10.49 24.83 -33.85
N ASP A 515 -9.78 25.44 -34.81
CA ASP A 515 -9.92 25.15 -36.23
C ASP A 515 -9.17 23.87 -36.67
N GLY A 516 -8.40 23.26 -35.76
CA GLY A 516 -7.65 22.03 -35.98
C GLY A 516 -6.16 22.23 -36.27
N VAL A 517 -5.65 23.47 -36.23
CA VAL A 517 -4.23 23.80 -36.38
C VAL A 517 -3.65 24.34 -35.07
N PRO A 518 -2.57 23.73 -34.51
CA PRO A 518 -1.98 24.23 -33.26
C PRO A 518 -1.46 25.66 -33.36
N ASN A 519 -1.52 26.43 -32.25
CA ASN A 519 -1.09 27.83 -32.19
C ASN A 519 0.32 28.11 -32.71
N GLU A 520 1.25 27.14 -32.62
CA GLU A 520 2.62 27.30 -33.13
C GLU A 520 2.70 27.30 -34.67
N GLN A 521 1.68 26.73 -35.33
CA GLN A 521 1.55 26.57 -36.78
C GLN A 521 0.39 27.38 -37.36
N ASP A 522 -0.48 27.90 -36.49
CA ASP A 522 -1.62 28.72 -36.86
C ASP A 522 -1.20 30.19 -37.06
N THR A 523 -1.35 30.65 -38.30
CA THR A 523 -1.08 32.04 -38.68
C THR A 523 -2.33 32.92 -38.65
N CYS A 524 -3.50 32.33 -38.48
CA CYS A 524 -4.80 32.98 -38.52
C CYS A 524 -5.62 32.59 -37.29
N SER A 525 -5.17 33.13 -36.16
CA SER A 525 -5.59 32.89 -34.76
C SER A 525 -7.05 33.16 -34.37
N SER A 526 -7.97 33.19 -35.33
CA SER A 526 -9.40 33.38 -35.06
C SER A 526 -10.30 32.80 -36.14
N THR A 527 -9.84 31.79 -36.88
CA THR A 527 -10.63 31.14 -37.92
C THR A 527 -11.82 30.40 -37.29
N PRO A 528 -13.06 30.58 -37.77
CA PRO A 528 -14.21 29.92 -37.15
C PRO A 528 -14.16 28.39 -37.34
N LEU A 529 -14.37 27.63 -36.25
CA LEU A 529 -14.37 26.16 -36.17
C LEU A 529 -15.23 25.42 -37.23
N SER A 530 -16.18 26.09 -37.88
CA SER A 530 -17.00 25.53 -38.97
C SER A 530 -16.43 25.72 -40.38
N THR A 531 -15.23 26.30 -40.49
CA THR A 531 -14.60 26.69 -41.75
C THR A 531 -13.51 25.70 -42.11
N ASN A 532 -13.40 25.33 -43.39
CA ASN A 532 -12.29 24.48 -43.84
C ASN A 532 -11.00 25.32 -43.90
N VAL A 533 -9.95 24.85 -43.23
CA VAL A 533 -8.67 25.55 -43.10
C VAL A 533 -7.52 24.79 -43.77
N ASP A 534 -6.46 25.50 -44.12
CA ASP A 534 -5.20 24.92 -44.62
C ASP A 534 -4.25 24.55 -43.47
N LEU A 535 -3.04 24.09 -43.80
CA LEU A 535 -2.02 23.72 -42.81
C LEU A 535 -1.52 24.89 -41.93
N SER A 536 -1.96 26.11 -42.21
CA SER A 536 -1.56 27.31 -41.47
C SER A 536 -2.73 27.95 -40.72
N GLY A 537 -3.83 27.21 -40.53
CA GLY A 537 -4.98 27.62 -39.73
C GLY A 537 -5.84 28.67 -40.41
N CYS A 538 -5.80 28.79 -41.75
CA CYS A 538 -6.66 29.75 -42.41
C CYS A 538 -7.54 29.30 -43.54
N THR A 539 -8.63 30.07 -43.68
CA THR A 539 -9.79 29.78 -44.52
C THR A 539 -9.41 29.42 -45.95
N ILE A 540 -9.89 28.26 -46.42
CA ILE A 540 -9.77 27.83 -47.82
C ILE A 540 -11.00 28.31 -48.60
N TYR A 541 -10.76 29.20 -49.57
CA TYR A 541 -11.77 29.62 -50.54
C TYR A 541 -11.73 28.71 -51.78
N SER A 542 -12.90 28.23 -52.21
CA SER A 542 -13.05 27.39 -53.41
C SER A 542 -13.99 28.08 -54.41
N ALA A 543 -13.98 27.67 -55.68
CA ALA A 543 -14.86 28.23 -56.71
C ALA A 543 -16.36 28.14 -56.36
N SER A 544 -16.74 27.22 -55.46
CA SER A 544 -18.12 27.03 -54.95
C SER A 544 -18.44 27.77 -53.65
N THR A 545 -17.50 28.51 -53.05
CA THR A 545 -17.73 29.24 -51.79
C THR A 545 -18.75 30.36 -51.99
N SER A 546 -19.85 30.34 -51.22
CA SER A 546 -20.99 31.27 -51.37
C SER A 546 -21.32 32.08 -50.12
N ASN A 547 -21.33 31.49 -48.93
CA ASN A 547 -21.38 32.21 -47.65
C ASN A 547 -20.34 31.63 -46.69
N ILE A 548 -19.46 32.48 -46.19
CA ILE A 548 -18.38 32.09 -45.29
C ILE A 548 -18.18 33.13 -44.20
N GLU A 549 -18.01 32.69 -42.97
CA GLU A 549 -17.70 33.58 -41.86
C GLU A 549 -16.21 33.93 -41.91
N ILE A 550 -15.90 35.21 -41.78
CA ILE A 550 -14.52 35.67 -41.64
C ILE A 550 -14.26 35.89 -40.17
N GLY A 551 -13.28 35.17 -39.64
CA GLY A 551 -12.83 35.24 -38.26
C GLY A 551 -12.18 36.57 -37.89
N ILE A 552 -12.95 37.65 -37.79
CA ILE A 552 -12.44 38.99 -37.44
C ILE A 552 -13.15 39.45 -36.17
N PRO A 553 -12.62 39.11 -34.98
CA PRO A 553 -13.20 39.58 -33.73
C PRO A 553 -12.90 41.07 -33.53
N PHE A 554 -13.96 41.84 -33.27
CA PHE A 554 -13.86 43.26 -32.92
C PHE A 554 -13.90 43.44 -31.40
N SER A 555 -13.12 44.40 -30.91
CA SER A 555 -13.23 44.84 -29.51
C SER A 555 -14.60 45.48 -29.25
N ALA A 556 -15.03 45.47 -27.99
CA ALA A 556 -16.26 46.15 -27.57
C ALA A 556 -16.22 47.63 -28.02
N ASP A 557 -17.33 48.11 -28.58
CA ASP A 557 -17.49 49.48 -29.10
C ASP A 557 -16.48 49.97 -30.16
N SER A 558 -15.67 49.08 -30.74
CA SER A 558 -14.74 49.41 -31.82
C SER A 558 -15.17 48.79 -33.16
N SER A 559 -14.85 49.52 -34.24
CA SER A 559 -14.92 49.05 -35.63
C SER A 559 -13.53 48.91 -36.28
N ASP A 560 -12.46 48.99 -35.49
CA ASP A 560 -11.09 48.92 -36.01
C ASP A 560 -10.69 47.45 -36.21
N VAL A 561 -10.19 47.15 -37.41
CA VAL A 561 -9.63 45.83 -37.72
C VAL A 561 -8.17 45.81 -37.27
N ARG A 562 -7.82 44.90 -36.37
CA ARG A 562 -6.45 44.73 -35.88
C ARG A 562 -5.55 44.14 -36.98
N SER A 563 -4.27 44.51 -36.98
CA SER A 563 -3.29 44.07 -37.99
C SER A 563 -3.18 42.56 -38.14
N GLN A 564 -3.35 41.81 -37.04
CA GLN A 564 -3.31 40.34 -37.04
C GLN A 564 -4.42 39.69 -37.88
N TYR A 565 -5.55 40.38 -38.11
CA TYR A 565 -6.66 39.84 -38.92
C TYR A 565 -6.61 40.28 -40.39
N ILE A 566 -5.61 41.06 -40.78
CA ILE A 566 -5.44 41.51 -42.18
C ILE A 566 -5.12 40.34 -43.11
N GLN A 567 -4.49 39.27 -42.59
CA GLN A 567 -4.18 38.07 -43.36
C GLN A 567 -5.45 37.35 -43.84
N GLU A 568 -6.48 37.22 -42.99
CA GLU A 568 -7.78 36.66 -43.39
C GLU A 568 -8.46 37.49 -44.49
N ILE A 569 -8.36 38.82 -44.40
CA ILE A 569 -8.89 39.73 -45.43
C ILE A 569 -8.09 39.60 -46.74
N SER A 570 -6.77 39.41 -46.66
CA SER A 570 -5.91 39.20 -47.83
C SER A 570 -6.33 37.97 -48.62
N ARG A 571 -6.62 36.86 -47.93
CA ARG A 571 -7.02 35.60 -48.59
C ARG A 571 -8.34 35.75 -49.36
N LEU A 572 -9.32 36.43 -48.76
CA LEU A 572 -10.55 36.78 -49.47
C LEU A 572 -10.27 37.68 -50.69
N ALA A 573 -9.37 38.66 -50.55
CA ALA A 573 -8.99 39.52 -51.66
C ALA A 573 -8.31 38.76 -52.80
N ASP A 574 -7.41 37.83 -52.48
CA ASP A 574 -6.71 37.00 -53.46
C ASP A 574 -7.70 36.09 -54.20
N PHE A 575 -8.66 35.48 -53.49
CA PHE A 575 -9.76 34.75 -54.11
C PHE A 575 -10.58 35.62 -55.08
N LEU A 576 -10.89 36.88 -54.70
CA LEU A 576 -11.61 37.82 -55.58
C LEU A 576 -10.78 38.27 -56.78
N LYS A 577 -9.44 38.33 -56.67
CA LYS A 577 -8.57 38.63 -57.81
C LYS A 577 -8.52 37.47 -58.80
N GLU A 578 -8.45 36.24 -58.29
CA GLU A 578 -8.44 35.02 -59.10
C GLU A 578 -9.78 34.73 -59.78
N ASN A 579 -10.88 35.29 -59.24
CA ASN A 579 -12.24 35.11 -59.77
C ASN A 579 -12.87 36.46 -60.16
N PRO A 580 -12.54 37.05 -61.32
CA PRO A 580 -12.98 38.40 -61.70
C PRO A 580 -14.50 38.57 -61.84
N ASN A 581 -15.24 37.48 -62.03
CA ASN A 581 -16.69 37.40 -62.15
C ASN A 581 -17.42 37.22 -60.81
N LYS A 582 -16.72 37.29 -59.68
CA LYS A 582 -17.33 37.24 -58.35
C LYS A 582 -17.43 38.63 -57.73
N GLN A 583 -18.43 38.87 -56.90
CA GLN A 583 -18.53 40.03 -56.02
C GLN A 583 -18.78 39.55 -54.59
N VAL A 584 -18.43 40.37 -53.61
CA VAL A 584 -18.60 40.05 -52.19
C VAL A 584 -19.48 41.09 -51.51
N GLU A 585 -20.35 40.61 -50.63
CA GLU A 585 -21.09 41.40 -49.68
C GLU A 585 -20.61 41.06 -48.27
N ILE A 586 -20.03 42.04 -47.58
CA ILE A 586 -19.58 41.93 -46.19
C ILE A 586 -20.74 42.27 -45.26
N GLN A 587 -21.16 41.31 -44.46
CA GLN A 587 -22.29 41.41 -43.56
C GLN A 587 -21.82 41.47 -42.11
N GLY A 588 -22.10 42.58 -41.44
CA GLY A 588 -21.79 42.76 -40.03
C GLY A 588 -22.96 42.40 -39.13
N HIS A 589 -22.72 41.60 -38.09
CA HIS A 589 -23.71 41.23 -37.09
C HIS A 589 -23.29 41.70 -35.70
N ALA A 590 -24.28 42.01 -34.85
CA ALA A 590 -24.08 42.45 -33.48
C ALA A 590 -24.83 41.53 -32.51
N SER A 591 -24.42 41.58 -31.24
CA SER A 591 -25.05 40.82 -30.17
C SER A 591 -26.45 41.34 -29.82
N LEU A 592 -27.29 40.48 -29.23
CA LEU A 592 -28.69 40.81 -28.92
C LEU A 592 -28.82 41.79 -27.74
N ASP A 593 -27.75 41.99 -26.97
CA ASP A 593 -27.65 42.98 -25.91
C ASP A 593 -27.32 44.38 -26.46
N GLY A 594 -27.93 45.42 -25.89
CA GLY A 594 -27.70 46.82 -26.26
C GLY A 594 -28.79 47.45 -27.11
N ASP A 595 -28.64 48.75 -27.41
CA ASP A 595 -29.61 49.50 -28.22
C ASP A 595 -29.59 49.02 -29.68
N ARG A 596 -30.78 48.71 -30.23
CA ARG A 596 -30.92 48.19 -31.61
C ARG A 596 -30.36 49.15 -32.66
N THR A 597 -30.55 50.46 -32.49
CA THR A 597 -30.07 51.48 -33.43
C THR A 597 -28.56 51.62 -33.37
N TYR A 598 -27.99 51.54 -32.17
CA TYR A 598 -26.56 51.51 -31.93
C TYR A 598 -25.90 50.29 -32.56
N ASN A 599 -26.40 49.08 -32.27
CA ASN A 599 -25.87 47.82 -32.81
C ASN A 599 -25.96 47.75 -34.33
N ARG A 600 -27.02 48.33 -34.93
CA ARG A 600 -27.13 48.50 -36.37
C ARG A 600 -25.99 49.36 -36.94
N LYS A 601 -25.74 50.54 -36.36
CA LYS A 601 -24.66 51.43 -36.80
C LYS A 601 -23.26 50.83 -36.57
N LEU A 602 -23.04 50.15 -35.44
CA LEU A 602 -21.74 49.57 -35.10
C LEU A 602 -21.39 48.41 -36.04
N SER A 603 -22.33 47.50 -36.30
CA SER A 603 -22.12 46.41 -37.25
C SER A 603 -21.90 46.91 -38.68
N GLU A 604 -22.56 47.99 -39.09
CA GLU A 604 -22.35 48.63 -40.39
C GLU A 604 -20.95 49.23 -40.51
N LYS A 605 -20.47 49.93 -39.46
CA LYS A 605 -19.09 50.44 -39.41
C LYS A 605 -18.05 49.32 -39.49
N ARG A 606 -18.28 48.18 -38.82
CA ARG A 606 -17.38 47.02 -38.86
C ARG A 606 -17.32 46.38 -40.25
N ALA A 607 -18.47 46.17 -40.88
CA ALA A 607 -18.55 45.66 -42.25
C ALA A 607 -17.87 46.62 -43.25
N PHE A 608 -18.07 47.93 -43.07
CA PHE A 608 -17.42 48.96 -43.88
C PHE A 608 -15.89 48.94 -43.73
N ALA A 609 -15.36 48.79 -42.51
CA ALA A 609 -13.92 48.74 -42.28
C ALA A 609 -13.25 47.59 -43.05
N VAL A 610 -13.86 46.39 -43.03
CA VAL A 610 -13.37 45.24 -43.81
C VAL A 610 -13.46 45.50 -45.32
N ALA A 611 -14.58 46.05 -45.79
CA ALA A 611 -14.76 46.40 -47.20
C ALA A 611 -13.76 47.48 -47.67
N GLU A 612 -13.47 48.46 -46.82
CA GLU A 612 -12.49 49.52 -47.09
C GLU A 612 -11.08 48.95 -47.25
N ILE A 613 -10.69 47.97 -46.42
CA ILE A 613 -9.41 47.27 -46.55
C ILE A 613 -9.32 46.51 -47.88
N LEU A 614 -10.37 45.77 -48.26
CA LEU A 614 -10.42 45.07 -49.56
C LEU A 614 -10.24 46.03 -50.74
N ILE A 615 -10.87 47.21 -50.69
CA ILE A 615 -10.82 48.18 -51.78
C ILE A 615 -9.48 48.94 -51.78
N LYS A 616 -9.08 49.51 -50.65
CA LYS A 616 -7.95 50.45 -50.57
C LYS A 616 -6.60 49.76 -50.46
N GLN A 617 -6.51 48.67 -49.69
CA GLN A 617 -5.25 47.98 -49.44
C GLN A 617 -4.99 46.85 -50.44
N PHE A 618 -6.05 46.16 -50.89
CA PHE A 618 -5.93 45.00 -51.78
C PHE A 618 -6.41 45.25 -53.23
N ASP A 619 -6.80 46.48 -53.57
CA ASP A 619 -7.16 46.91 -54.93
C ASP A 619 -8.33 46.13 -55.58
N ILE A 620 -9.30 45.69 -54.75
CA ILE A 620 -10.55 45.14 -55.29
C ILE A 620 -11.45 46.28 -55.77
N LYS A 621 -11.88 46.21 -57.04
CA LYS A 621 -12.71 47.25 -57.66
C LYS A 621 -13.93 47.56 -56.78
N PRO A 622 -14.21 48.84 -56.43
CA PRO A 622 -15.32 49.21 -55.54
C PRO A 622 -16.69 48.65 -55.93
N LYS A 623 -16.94 48.45 -57.24
CA LYS A 623 -18.19 47.87 -57.73
C LYS A 623 -18.41 46.41 -57.30
N ARG A 624 -17.36 45.70 -56.87
CA ARG A 624 -17.38 44.27 -56.50
C ARG A 624 -17.47 44.04 -54.99
N VAL A 625 -17.46 45.09 -54.17
CA VAL A 625 -17.51 44.98 -52.71
C VAL A 625 -18.68 45.80 -52.20
N LYS A 626 -19.61 45.14 -51.49
CA LYS A 626 -20.70 45.78 -50.76
C LYS A 626 -20.51 45.51 -49.27
N SER A 627 -21.01 46.39 -48.41
CA SER A 627 -21.01 46.20 -46.96
C SER A 627 -22.35 46.58 -46.37
N PHE A 628 -22.91 45.74 -45.50
CA PHE A 628 -24.16 46.01 -44.78
C PHE A 628 -24.02 45.62 -43.30
N GLY A 629 -24.51 46.49 -42.41
CA GLY A 629 -24.69 46.14 -41.00
C GLY A 629 -26.10 45.61 -40.78
N TYR A 630 -26.24 44.37 -40.31
CA TYR A 630 -27.53 43.75 -39.95
C TYR A 630 -27.91 43.99 -38.48
N GLY A 631 -26.97 44.47 -37.65
CA GLY A 631 -27.18 44.63 -36.22
C GLY A 631 -27.66 43.33 -35.60
N ILE A 632 -28.81 43.40 -34.91
CA ILE A 632 -29.44 42.27 -34.22
C ILE A 632 -30.49 41.54 -35.05
N ASP A 633 -30.70 41.93 -36.31
CA ASP A 633 -31.86 41.47 -37.09
C ASP A 633 -31.67 40.08 -37.72
N GLN A 634 -30.44 39.55 -37.68
CA GLN A 634 -30.11 38.19 -38.13
C GLN A 634 -29.22 37.50 -37.09
N PRO A 635 -29.75 37.17 -35.89
CA PRO A 635 -28.99 36.48 -34.87
C PRO A 635 -28.77 35.03 -35.28
N ARG A 636 -27.55 34.53 -35.09
CA ARG A 636 -27.22 33.11 -35.23
C ARG A 636 -27.81 32.32 -34.07
N VAL A 637 -27.74 32.89 -32.87
CA VAL A 637 -28.33 32.32 -31.66
C VAL A 637 -29.33 33.32 -31.10
N ASN A 638 -30.60 32.94 -31.10
CA ASN A 638 -31.70 33.80 -30.64
C ASN A 638 -31.88 33.74 -29.11
N GLU A 639 -30.82 34.12 -28.39
CA GLU A 639 -30.75 34.10 -26.91
C GLU A 639 -29.83 35.24 -26.42
N ILE A 640 -30.14 35.82 -25.25
CA ILE A 640 -29.28 36.80 -24.60
C ILE A 640 -28.43 36.06 -23.55
N SER A 641 -27.26 35.59 -23.96
CA SER A 641 -26.25 34.99 -23.09
C SER A 641 -24.84 35.35 -23.56
N VAL A 642 -23.82 35.22 -22.71
CA VAL A 642 -22.43 35.55 -23.08
C VAL A 642 -21.99 34.78 -24.34
N ARG A 643 -22.32 33.49 -24.40
CA ARG A 643 -22.03 32.62 -25.54
C ARG A 643 -22.82 33.01 -26.80
N ALA A 644 -24.12 33.27 -26.66
CA ALA A 644 -24.96 33.69 -27.78
C ALA A 644 -24.53 35.07 -28.33
N ASN A 645 -24.18 36.01 -27.45
CA ASN A 645 -23.69 37.33 -27.83
C ASN A 645 -22.34 37.24 -28.53
N ALA A 646 -21.42 36.38 -28.09
CA ALA A 646 -20.16 36.12 -28.80
C ALA A 646 -20.40 35.56 -30.20
N ALA A 647 -21.24 34.53 -30.35
CA ALA A 647 -21.59 33.95 -31.65
C ALA A 647 -22.34 34.92 -32.58
N ASN A 648 -23.03 35.93 -32.04
CA ASN A 648 -23.74 36.93 -32.82
C ASN A 648 -22.84 38.10 -33.28
N ARG A 649 -21.69 38.36 -32.64
CA ARG A 649 -20.71 39.38 -33.05
C ARG A 649 -19.74 38.81 -34.09
N ARG A 650 -20.14 38.84 -35.36
CA ARG A 650 -19.36 38.23 -36.45
C ARG A 650 -19.43 39.04 -37.75
N ILE A 651 -18.53 38.71 -38.66
CA ILE A 651 -18.53 39.18 -40.04
C ILE A 651 -18.71 37.98 -40.97
N GLU A 652 -19.71 38.03 -41.85
CA GLU A 652 -19.90 37.05 -42.93
C GLU A 652 -19.58 37.68 -44.28
N ALA A 653 -18.96 36.92 -45.18
CA ALA A 653 -18.78 37.28 -46.58
C ALA A 653 -19.69 36.43 -47.45
N VAL A 654 -20.67 37.09 -48.06
CA VAL A 654 -21.56 36.48 -49.05
C VAL A 654 -21.01 36.76 -50.43
N ILE A 655 -20.50 35.72 -51.08
CA ILE A 655 -19.86 35.77 -52.39
C ILE A 655 -20.90 35.34 -53.43
N THR A 656 -21.12 36.20 -54.42
CA THR A 656 -22.07 35.97 -55.52
C THR A 656 -21.40 36.18 -56.86
N ASP A 657 -22.00 35.67 -57.93
CA ASP A 657 -21.58 36.05 -59.29
C ASP A 657 -21.95 37.53 -59.54
N SER A 658 -21.03 38.26 -60.17
CA SER A 658 -21.10 39.71 -60.43
C SER A 658 -21.98 40.07 -61.61
#